data_AF-A0A239LKX7-F1
#
_entry.id   AF-A0A239LKX7-F1
#
_cell.length_a   1.000
_cell.length_b   1.000
_cell.length_c   1.000
_cell.angle_alpha   90.00
_cell.angle_beta   90.00
_cell.angle_gamma   90.00
#
_symmetry.space_group_name_H-M   'P 1'
#
loop_
_entity.id
_entity.type
_entity.pdbx_description
1 polymer ?
#
loop_
_entity_poly.entity_id
_entity_poly.type
_entity_poly.pdbx_seq_one_letter_code
_entity_poly.pdbx_strand_id
1 'polypeptide(L)'
;MFSSVFLHVGPILTNPNVIKMKNLKISYLLVFLSITTFAKVRPEPIPSKLTELKSKGWYNERFTLWKKFMNDNPTDKNGWIELFKSAKYSGASDEELQIISTDVNKYHPESAEAEYVKASLIGWTDEGVSSLENALIKSNTDDFLEARVLLAEFKLSDDREIYSDKVFESGLVHSSTLNYAYNVLMSVVDNGILITEATHTTIPLWVLQDVMSVREDVEIINLELAENSSYLSRKFEDLGIKSSETIFDLPESNPDSDFFYALTLPRKHISAIDSRLYVVGLASQYESDRLDQYGSLKENLENRFLLDYLTIDFNGEPNSSTGKVLEANYLVPLVLLKEYYDEYQQFEKSDFFKDRLLLIADRNQLKSQVDILLAKGSKNPTDFKKVEIDIKTLDRKLQKVKGNIYASHVELTNKEFEFFLKYLKDNEYDDIFEKVNIDLSKYEGFSYNFHKSYHFMGRPDMKKGNYGDYPTMDITYEAAKIYCEWLTAQYNAQEGREFEKVKFRLPSKNEWTMAALGYTEFQSWNLSENTVTAYYGEKNKKQNFSLNEHKVSYPWYGEWEFRNTVMNNKGCYLANVKVSDEKTCPAEINGDGFEITSPVGTYFSNGMGLYDVIGNVAEMTDINGIAMGGSWNHLPEESTITSEVSYSGPDTTVGFRLFMEVIEE
;
A
#
# COMPACT_ATOMS: atom_id res chain seq x y z
N MET A 1 30.34 20.26 42.40
CA MET A 1 31.72 20.75 42.64
C MET A 1 32.60 20.24 41.52
N PHE A 2 33.43 21.14 40.98
CA PHE A 2 34.29 21.02 39.80
C PHE A 2 35.46 20.04 39.98
N SER A 3 35.94 19.46 38.86
CA SER A 3 37.30 19.61 38.30
C SER A 3 37.53 18.51 37.24
N SER A 4 37.47 18.75 35.92
CA SER A 4 38.44 19.40 35.00
C SER A 4 39.86 18.82 35.00
N VAL A 5 40.26 18.21 33.88
CA VAL A 5 41.64 18.21 33.34
C VAL A 5 41.60 18.42 31.82
N PHE A 6 42.26 19.49 31.40
CA PHE A 6 42.59 19.95 30.04
C PHE A 6 44.02 19.45 29.70
N LEU A 7 44.46 19.14 28.48
CA LEU A 7 45.02 20.00 27.39
C LEU A 7 46.00 19.06 26.60
N HIS A 8 46.21 19.11 25.27
CA HIS A 8 46.96 20.13 24.51
C HIS A 8 46.94 19.83 22.99
N VAL A 9 46.98 20.90 22.19
CA VAL A 9 46.95 20.93 20.71
C VAL A 9 48.23 21.58 20.14
N GLY A 10 48.73 21.03 19.02
CA GLY A 10 49.45 21.75 17.93
C GLY A 10 50.98 21.62 17.88
N PRO A 11 51.66 21.98 16.75
CA PRO A 11 51.15 22.63 15.54
C PRO A 11 51.70 22.12 14.16
N ILE A 12 51.17 22.75 13.10
CA ILE A 12 51.39 22.66 11.64
C ILE A 12 52.67 23.39 11.17
N LEU A 13 53.35 22.90 10.11
CA LEU A 13 54.20 23.64 9.12
C LEU A 13 54.31 22.79 7.82
N THR A 14 53.60 23.06 6.70
CA THR A 14 53.87 23.93 5.52
C THR A 14 55.05 23.59 4.57
N ASN A 15 54.70 22.97 3.42
CA ASN A 15 54.97 23.39 2.00
C ASN A 15 56.35 23.08 1.32
N PRO A 16 56.51 23.23 -0.02
CA PRO A 16 56.31 22.21 -1.08
C PRO A 16 57.52 22.04 -2.05
N ASN A 17 57.44 21.11 -3.03
CA ASN A 17 57.99 21.33 -4.38
C ASN A 17 57.48 20.33 -5.44
N VAL A 18 57.22 20.88 -6.63
CA VAL A 18 56.62 20.32 -7.84
C VAL A 18 57.70 19.92 -8.84
N ILE A 19 57.63 18.74 -9.48
CA ILE A 19 58.15 18.52 -10.86
C ILE A 19 57.25 17.54 -11.64
N LYS A 20 56.89 17.97 -12.85
CA LYS A 20 56.12 17.29 -13.92
C LYS A 20 56.84 16.06 -14.49
N MET A 21 56.09 15.08 -15.02
CA MET A 21 56.44 14.41 -16.28
C MET A 21 55.22 13.83 -17.02
N LYS A 22 55.18 14.07 -18.34
CA LYS A 22 54.15 13.67 -19.32
C LYS A 22 54.47 12.29 -19.92
N ASN A 23 53.40 11.56 -20.22
CA ASN A 23 53.16 10.61 -21.33
C ASN A 23 54.22 9.54 -21.66
N LEU A 24 53.82 8.26 -21.49
CA LEU A 24 54.15 7.20 -22.46
C LEU A 24 53.03 6.14 -22.48
N LYS A 25 52.36 6.02 -23.64
CA LYS A 25 51.46 4.90 -23.98
C LYS A 25 52.33 3.68 -24.30
N ILE A 26 52.17 2.58 -23.57
CA ILE A 26 52.57 1.23 -24.03
C ILE A 26 51.44 0.26 -23.67
N SER A 27 50.81 -0.26 -24.72
CA SER A 27 49.81 -1.32 -24.66
C SER A 27 50.46 -2.65 -24.29
N TYR A 28 49.99 -3.30 -23.21
CA TYR A 28 50.15 -4.73 -23.01
C TYR A 28 48.77 -5.37 -22.86
N LEU A 29 48.32 -6.00 -23.95
CA LEU A 29 47.18 -6.90 -23.97
C LEU A 29 47.67 -8.24 -23.39
N LEU A 30 47.46 -8.45 -22.09
CA LEU A 30 47.62 -9.75 -21.44
C LEU A 30 46.25 -10.41 -21.35
N VAL A 31 45.97 -11.31 -22.29
CA VAL A 31 44.81 -12.21 -22.22
C VAL A 31 45.12 -13.25 -21.14
N PHE A 32 44.70 -12.98 -19.91
CA PHE A 32 44.50 -14.03 -18.91
C PHE A 32 43.15 -14.69 -19.21
N LEU A 33 43.19 -15.86 -19.85
CA LEU A 33 42.07 -16.81 -19.81
C LEU A 33 42.05 -17.43 -18.41
N SER A 34 41.55 -16.67 -17.44
CA SER A 34 41.08 -17.25 -16.18
C SER A 34 39.72 -17.87 -16.47
N ILE A 35 39.68 -19.19 -16.59
CA ILE A 35 38.44 -19.94 -16.40
C ILE A 35 38.12 -19.79 -14.91
N THR A 36 37.43 -18.71 -14.54
CA THR A 36 36.73 -18.64 -13.26
C THR A 36 35.52 -19.54 -13.41
N THR A 37 35.60 -20.74 -12.82
CA THR A 37 34.37 -21.43 -12.41
C THR A 37 33.67 -20.48 -11.44
N PHE A 38 32.66 -19.75 -11.93
CA PHE A 38 31.75 -19.01 -11.07
C PHE A 38 31.04 -20.04 -10.18
N ALA A 39 31.60 -20.33 -9.01
CA ALA A 39 30.79 -20.88 -7.93
C ALA A 39 29.67 -19.87 -7.71
N LYS A 40 28.42 -20.26 -7.98
CA LYS A 40 27.26 -19.39 -7.77
C LYS A 40 27.26 -19.00 -6.29
N VAL A 41 27.27 -17.68 -6.02
CA VAL A 41 27.28 -17.13 -4.66
C VAL A 41 26.04 -17.64 -3.92
N ARG A 42 26.23 -18.25 -2.74
CA ARG A 42 25.13 -18.68 -1.86
C ARG A 42 24.27 -17.45 -1.53
N PRO A 43 22.94 -17.48 -1.77
CA PRO A 43 22.10 -16.34 -1.48
C PRO A 43 22.10 -16.00 0.02
N GLU A 44 21.73 -14.75 0.33
CA GLU A 44 21.55 -14.29 1.71
C GLU A 44 20.43 -15.09 2.41
N PRO A 45 20.63 -15.50 3.68
CA PRO A 45 19.59 -16.14 4.48
C PRO A 45 18.33 -15.28 4.61
N ILE A 46 17.20 -15.95 4.78
CA ILE A 46 15.92 -15.30 5.08
C ILE A 46 15.89 -14.98 6.57
N PRO A 47 15.78 -13.70 6.97
CA PRO A 47 15.73 -13.35 8.38
C PRO A 47 14.49 -13.95 9.03
N SER A 48 14.57 -14.23 10.34
CA SER A 48 13.38 -14.57 11.11
C SER A 48 12.39 -13.40 11.08
N LYS A 49 11.10 -13.72 11.03
CA LYS A 49 10.04 -12.73 11.17
C LYS A 49 9.98 -12.10 12.56
N LEU A 50 10.62 -12.68 13.59
CA LEU A 50 10.78 -12.01 14.89
C LEU A 50 11.74 -10.81 14.80
N THR A 51 12.67 -10.87 13.86
CA THR A 51 13.77 -9.93 13.70
C THR A 51 13.42 -8.87 12.65
N GLU A 52 13.07 -9.32 11.43
CA GLU A 52 12.76 -8.42 10.32
C GLU A 52 11.57 -8.88 9.47
N LEU A 53 10.77 -7.91 9.03
CA LEU A 53 9.71 -8.07 8.04
C LEU A 53 10.11 -7.37 6.73
N LYS A 54 10.31 -8.16 5.68
CA LYS A 54 10.59 -7.67 4.32
C LYS A 54 9.32 -7.64 3.46
N SER A 55 9.36 -6.88 2.36
CA SER A 55 8.25 -6.82 1.40
C SER A 55 8.10 -8.14 0.64
N LYS A 56 6.89 -8.42 0.12
CA LYS A 56 6.64 -9.59 -0.75
C LYS A 56 7.58 -9.61 -1.96
N GLY A 57 7.87 -8.45 -2.55
CA GLY A 57 8.81 -8.33 -3.67
C GLY A 57 10.22 -8.80 -3.32
N TRP A 58 10.71 -8.44 -2.12
CA TRP A 58 12.01 -8.91 -1.63
C TRP A 58 12.02 -10.43 -1.45
N TYR A 59 10.98 -11.01 -0.85
CA TYR A 59 10.89 -12.48 -0.71
C TYR A 59 10.81 -13.19 -2.06
N ASN A 60 10.11 -12.61 -3.05
CA ASN A 60 10.02 -13.18 -4.39
C ASN A 60 11.38 -13.18 -5.13
N GLU A 61 12.15 -12.09 -4.99
CA GLU A 61 13.53 -12.03 -5.49
C GLU A 61 14.39 -13.12 -4.84
N ARG A 62 14.30 -13.27 -3.50
CA ARG A 62 15.04 -14.31 -2.78
C ARG A 62 14.61 -15.71 -3.14
N PHE A 63 13.31 -15.94 -3.33
CA PHE A 63 12.79 -17.23 -3.77
C PHE A 63 13.41 -17.63 -5.11
N THR A 64 13.48 -16.70 -6.07
CA THR A 64 14.12 -16.93 -7.37
C THR A 64 15.61 -17.29 -7.21
N LEU A 65 16.34 -16.55 -6.36
CA LEU A 65 17.76 -16.78 -6.11
C LEU A 65 18.03 -18.13 -5.42
N TRP A 66 17.28 -18.44 -4.37
CA TRP A 66 17.37 -19.71 -3.65
C TRP A 66 16.97 -20.89 -4.53
N LYS A 67 15.90 -20.77 -5.32
CA LYS A 67 15.46 -21.84 -6.26
C LYS A 67 16.57 -22.16 -7.27
N LYS A 68 17.20 -21.13 -7.83
CA LYS A 68 18.34 -21.28 -8.75
C LYS A 68 19.58 -21.87 -8.07
N PHE A 69 19.85 -21.52 -6.81
CA PHE A 69 20.99 -22.03 -6.06
C PHE A 69 20.80 -23.51 -5.69
N MET A 70 19.61 -23.88 -5.21
CA MET A 70 19.30 -25.24 -4.75
C MET A 70 19.26 -26.26 -5.90
N ASN A 71 18.91 -25.84 -7.12
CA ASN A 71 19.01 -26.70 -8.30
C ASN A 71 20.42 -27.27 -8.52
N ASP A 72 21.46 -26.49 -8.19
CA ASP A 72 22.86 -26.90 -8.36
C ASP A 72 23.48 -27.44 -7.06
N ASN A 73 22.88 -27.13 -5.90
CA ASN A 73 23.42 -27.45 -4.58
C ASN A 73 22.41 -28.20 -3.69
N PRO A 74 21.83 -29.33 -4.14
CA PRO A 74 20.77 -30.01 -3.41
C PRO A 74 21.23 -30.60 -2.05
N THR A 75 22.54 -30.71 -1.82
CA THR A 75 23.13 -31.21 -0.56
C THR A 75 23.17 -30.16 0.56
N ASP A 76 22.90 -28.87 0.28
CA ASP A 76 22.80 -27.82 1.31
C ASP A 76 21.48 -27.95 2.09
N LYS A 77 21.54 -28.59 3.26
CA LYS A 77 20.36 -28.82 4.12
C LYS A 77 19.64 -27.54 4.51
N ASN A 78 20.38 -26.56 5.03
CA ASN A 78 19.82 -25.27 5.45
C ASN A 78 19.30 -24.47 4.26
N GLY A 79 19.91 -24.61 3.08
CA GLY A 79 19.42 -23.98 1.85
C GLY A 79 17.98 -24.38 1.49
N TRP A 80 17.53 -25.60 1.84
CA TRP A 80 16.13 -26.01 1.67
C TRP A 80 15.18 -25.28 2.60
N ILE A 81 15.59 -25.00 3.84
CA ILE A 81 14.82 -24.17 4.78
C ILE A 81 14.67 -22.75 4.23
N GLU A 82 15.76 -22.16 3.75
CA GLU A 82 15.76 -20.80 3.21
C GLU A 82 14.94 -20.69 1.90
N LEU A 83 15.02 -21.72 1.04
CA LEU A 83 14.16 -21.84 -0.15
C LEU A 83 12.68 -21.92 0.25
N PHE A 84 12.33 -22.76 1.21
CA PHE A 84 10.94 -22.91 1.64
C PHE A 84 10.40 -21.65 2.30
N LYS A 85 11.17 -21.01 3.20
CA LYS A 85 10.80 -19.73 3.84
C LYS A 85 10.55 -18.65 2.79
N SER A 86 11.48 -18.47 1.85
CA SER A 86 11.33 -17.44 0.81
C SER A 86 10.12 -17.69 -0.09
N ALA A 87 9.84 -18.93 -0.48
CA ALA A 87 8.65 -19.31 -1.23
C ALA A 87 7.35 -19.03 -0.44
N LYS A 88 7.29 -19.47 0.82
CA LYS A 88 6.11 -19.27 1.67
C LYS A 88 5.84 -17.78 1.90
N TYR A 89 6.88 -16.98 2.10
CA TYR A 89 6.73 -15.54 2.37
C TYR A 89 6.52 -14.69 1.11
N SER A 90 6.91 -15.18 -0.08
CA SER A 90 6.57 -14.54 -1.35
C SER A 90 5.12 -14.77 -1.77
N GLY A 91 4.45 -15.78 -1.20
CA GLY A 91 3.10 -16.21 -1.60
C GLY A 91 3.12 -17.19 -2.78
N ALA A 92 4.12 -18.08 -2.85
CA ALA A 92 4.15 -19.19 -3.79
C ALA A 92 2.91 -20.09 -3.64
N SER A 93 2.54 -20.82 -4.70
CA SER A 93 1.38 -21.71 -4.66
C SER A 93 1.61 -22.94 -3.78
N ASP A 94 0.54 -23.56 -3.30
CA ASP A 94 0.62 -24.82 -2.53
C ASP A 94 1.33 -25.92 -3.32
N GLU A 95 1.17 -25.96 -4.65
CA GLU A 95 1.90 -26.88 -5.53
C GLU A 95 3.41 -26.63 -5.49
N GLU A 96 3.85 -25.37 -5.56
CA GLU A 96 5.27 -25.04 -5.46
C GLU A 96 5.87 -25.40 -4.10
N LEU A 97 5.12 -25.15 -3.01
CA LEU A 97 5.54 -25.54 -1.66
C LEU A 97 5.60 -27.06 -1.49
N GLN A 98 4.65 -27.79 -2.06
CA GLN A 98 4.62 -29.26 -2.06
C GLN A 98 5.80 -29.85 -2.85
N ILE A 99 6.18 -29.23 -3.97
CA ILE A 99 7.37 -29.62 -4.74
C ILE A 99 8.63 -29.45 -3.89
N ILE A 100 8.80 -28.29 -3.22
CA ILE A 100 9.96 -28.05 -2.33
C ILE A 100 10.00 -29.08 -1.20
N SER A 101 8.86 -29.36 -0.56
CA SER A 101 8.76 -30.38 0.50
C SER A 101 9.11 -31.78 0.01
N THR A 102 8.73 -32.12 -1.23
CA THR A 102 9.05 -33.40 -1.85
C THR A 102 10.54 -33.51 -2.16
N ASP A 103 11.13 -32.44 -2.69
CA ASP A 103 12.54 -32.40 -3.05
C ASP A 103 13.46 -32.48 -1.83
N VAL A 104 13.19 -31.70 -0.77
CA VAL A 104 14.01 -31.79 0.45
C VAL A 104 13.96 -33.19 1.06
N ASN A 105 12.80 -33.85 1.06
CA ASN A 105 12.67 -35.22 1.56
C ASN A 105 13.36 -36.25 0.64
N LYS A 106 13.41 -35.99 -0.67
CA LYS A 106 14.15 -36.84 -1.62
C LYS A 106 15.66 -36.76 -1.41
N TYR A 107 16.20 -35.56 -1.17
CA TYR A 107 17.65 -35.36 -1.01
C TYR A 107 18.15 -35.62 0.41
N HIS A 108 17.33 -35.31 1.42
CA HIS A 108 17.66 -35.46 2.84
C HIS A 108 16.52 -36.16 3.59
N PRO A 109 16.22 -37.43 3.24
CA PRO A 109 15.14 -38.18 3.89
C PRO A 109 15.39 -38.27 5.40
N GLU A 110 14.31 -38.18 6.16
CA GLU A 110 14.29 -38.27 7.63
C GLU A 110 15.17 -37.21 8.35
N SER A 111 15.67 -36.18 7.65
CA SER A 111 16.43 -35.09 8.27
C SER A 111 15.54 -34.13 9.08
N ALA A 112 16.15 -33.34 9.97
CA ALA A 112 15.44 -32.30 10.71
C ALA A 112 14.81 -31.27 9.76
N GLU A 113 15.50 -30.92 8.68
CA GLU A 113 15.07 -29.93 7.72
C GLU A 113 13.89 -30.42 6.86
N ALA A 114 13.91 -31.68 6.43
CA ALA A 114 12.79 -32.28 5.70
C ALA A 114 11.52 -32.35 6.56
N GLU A 115 11.66 -32.76 7.82
CA GLU A 115 10.54 -32.83 8.77
C GLU A 115 10.00 -31.44 9.12
N TYR A 116 10.88 -30.44 9.30
CA TYR A 116 10.49 -29.05 9.56
C TYR A 116 9.73 -28.44 8.38
N VAL A 117 10.20 -28.66 7.14
CA VAL A 117 9.51 -28.19 5.93
C VAL A 117 8.15 -28.85 5.80
N LYS A 118 8.08 -30.17 6.03
CA LYS A 118 6.81 -30.91 6.00
C LYS A 118 5.83 -30.37 7.04
N ALA A 119 6.28 -30.19 8.29
CA ALA A 119 5.45 -29.61 9.35
C ALA A 119 4.97 -28.19 9.00
N SER A 120 5.87 -27.35 8.48
CA SER A 120 5.56 -25.96 8.12
C SER A 120 4.58 -25.82 6.94
N LEU A 121 4.51 -26.85 6.08
CA LEU A 121 3.56 -26.94 4.97
C LEU A 121 2.19 -27.42 5.44
N ILE A 122 2.16 -28.47 6.25
CA ILE A 122 0.93 -29.11 6.72
C ILE A 122 0.25 -28.30 7.84
N GLY A 123 1.02 -27.49 8.59
CA GLY A 123 0.51 -26.68 9.70
C GLY A 123 0.28 -27.49 10.98
N TRP A 124 -0.64 -27.03 11.82
CA TRP A 124 -0.88 -27.58 13.17
C TRP A 124 -1.81 -28.79 13.21
N THR A 125 -1.87 -29.59 12.14
CA THR A 125 -2.55 -30.90 12.19
C THR A 125 -1.76 -31.88 13.05
N ASP A 126 -2.38 -32.98 13.49
CA ASP A 126 -1.68 -34.01 14.28
C ASP A 126 -0.45 -34.57 13.53
N GLU A 127 -0.52 -34.70 12.21
CA GLU A 127 0.63 -35.10 11.38
C GLU A 127 1.71 -34.02 11.36
N GLY A 128 1.32 -32.75 11.18
CA GLY A 128 2.26 -31.63 11.17
C GLY A 128 2.98 -31.47 12.50
N VAL A 129 2.27 -31.61 13.63
CA VAL A 129 2.84 -31.62 14.97
C VAL A 129 3.80 -32.78 15.16
N SER A 130 3.43 -33.99 14.74
CA SER A 130 4.32 -35.16 14.81
C SER A 130 5.60 -34.97 13.99
N SER A 131 5.49 -34.40 12.78
CA SER A 131 6.66 -34.05 11.97
C SER A 131 7.50 -32.96 12.63
N LEU A 132 6.89 -31.95 13.26
CA LEU A 132 7.63 -30.90 13.97
C LEU A 132 8.42 -31.49 15.16
N GLU A 133 7.80 -32.35 15.97
CA GLU A 133 8.49 -33.06 17.05
C GLU A 133 9.70 -33.86 16.53
N ASN A 134 9.51 -34.60 15.44
CA ASN A 134 10.59 -35.34 14.79
C ASN A 134 11.71 -34.42 14.31
N ALA A 135 11.38 -33.25 13.76
CA ALA A 135 12.38 -32.26 13.37
C ALA A 135 13.20 -31.78 14.57
N LEU A 136 12.53 -31.45 15.66
CA LEU A 136 13.14 -30.87 16.87
C LEU A 136 13.97 -31.89 17.69
N ILE A 137 13.63 -33.18 17.65
CA ILE A 137 14.44 -34.26 18.24
C ILE A 137 15.76 -34.44 17.46
N LYS A 138 15.73 -34.20 16.15
CA LYS A 138 16.87 -34.40 15.25
C LYS A 138 17.75 -33.14 15.11
N SER A 139 17.30 -31.99 15.62
CA SER A 139 18.04 -30.73 15.57
C SER A 139 18.77 -30.45 16.89
N ASN A 140 19.65 -29.45 16.91
CA ASN A 140 20.20 -28.97 18.18
C ASN A 140 19.11 -28.25 18.99
N THR A 141 19.35 -28.10 20.28
CA THR A 141 18.42 -27.45 21.21
C THR A 141 18.20 -25.97 20.93
N ASP A 142 19.14 -25.35 20.23
CA ASP A 142 19.12 -23.92 19.90
C ASP A 142 18.67 -23.67 18.45
N ASP A 143 18.39 -24.74 17.70
CA ASP A 143 17.75 -24.66 16.40
C ASP A 143 16.22 -24.58 16.56
N PHE A 144 15.58 -23.86 15.64
CA PHE A 144 14.12 -23.71 15.55
C PHE A 144 13.45 -23.20 16.85
N LEU A 145 14.09 -22.26 17.55
CA LEU A 145 13.60 -21.73 18.82
C LEU A 145 12.13 -21.26 18.75
N GLU A 146 11.72 -20.61 17.66
CA GLU A 146 10.32 -20.15 17.53
C GLU A 146 9.33 -21.32 17.51
N ALA A 147 9.69 -22.40 16.82
CA ALA A 147 8.84 -23.59 16.72
C ALA A 147 8.79 -24.36 18.05
N ARG A 148 9.87 -24.31 18.85
CA ARG A 148 9.91 -24.89 20.20
C ARG A 148 8.96 -24.17 21.16
N VAL A 149 8.93 -22.83 21.14
CA VAL A 149 7.96 -22.04 21.92
C VAL A 149 6.52 -22.41 21.54
N LEU A 150 6.21 -22.40 20.24
CA LEU A 150 4.86 -22.72 19.77
C LEU A 150 4.45 -24.16 20.08
N LEU A 151 5.36 -25.13 19.97
CA LEU A 151 5.08 -26.51 20.33
C LEU A 151 4.87 -26.70 21.84
N ALA A 152 5.63 -25.98 22.67
CA ALA A 152 5.44 -25.98 24.12
C ALA A 152 4.05 -25.42 24.49
N GLU A 153 3.63 -24.31 23.89
CA GLU A 153 2.26 -23.79 24.05
C GLU A 153 1.21 -24.79 23.55
N PHE A 154 1.40 -25.38 22.36
CA PHE A 154 0.45 -26.36 21.80
C PHE A 154 0.22 -27.57 22.73
N LYS A 155 1.26 -27.92 23.50
CA LYS A 155 1.21 -29.00 24.50
C LYS A 155 0.75 -28.53 25.87
N LEU A 156 0.58 -27.22 26.09
CA LEU A 156 0.37 -26.61 27.40
C LEU A 156 1.47 -27.07 28.39
N SER A 157 2.73 -27.01 27.95
CA SER A 157 3.90 -27.43 28.72
C SER A 157 4.59 -26.24 29.38
N ASP A 158 5.08 -26.42 30.60
CA ASP A 158 5.95 -25.48 31.31
C ASP A 158 7.27 -25.20 30.56
N ASP A 159 7.63 -26.02 29.57
CA ASP A 159 8.80 -25.79 28.71
C ASP A 159 8.70 -24.48 27.89
N ARG A 160 7.51 -23.86 27.80
CA ARG A 160 7.34 -22.59 27.07
C ARG A 160 8.26 -21.52 27.65
N GLU A 161 8.33 -21.43 28.98
CA GLU A 161 9.18 -20.45 29.68
C GLU A 161 10.65 -20.63 29.32
N ILE A 162 11.14 -21.88 29.31
CA ILE A 162 12.53 -22.21 28.96
C ILE A 162 12.87 -21.76 27.54
N TYR A 163 11.97 -21.99 26.58
CA TYR A 163 12.22 -21.61 25.19
C TYR A 163 12.01 -20.13 24.93
N SER A 164 11.09 -19.47 25.65
CA SER A 164 10.94 -18.02 25.64
C SER A 164 12.21 -17.31 26.13
N ASP A 165 12.81 -17.81 27.22
CA ASP A 165 14.09 -17.32 27.74
C ASP A 165 15.21 -17.45 26.69
N LYS A 166 15.33 -18.61 26.03
CA LYS A 166 16.30 -18.80 24.93
C LYS A 166 16.05 -17.88 23.74
N VAL A 167 14.79 -17.64 23.36
CA VAL A 167 14.46 -16.69 22.30
C VAL A 167 14.92 -15.28 22.69
N PHE A 168 14.72 -14.88 23.94
CA PHE A 168 15.19 -13.59 24.46
C PHE A 168 16.72 -13.48 24.46
N GLU A 169 17.43 -14.46 25.03
CA GLU A 169 18.90 -14.47 25.10
C GLU A 169 19.57 -14.50 23.71
N SER A 170 18.92 -15.12 22.73
CA SER A 170 19.43 -15.18 21.36
C SER A 170 19.44 -13.84 20.62
N GLY A 171 18.71 -12.83 21.13
CA GLY A 171 18.52 -11.55 20.46
C GLY A 171 17.59 -11.59 19.23
N LEU A 172 16.84 -12.68 19.03
CA LEU A 172 15.90 -12.81 17.91
C LEU A 172 14.75 -11.79 17.96
N VAL A 173 14.37 -11.35 19.17
CA VAL A 173 13.32 -10.36 19.39
C VAL A 173 13.97 -9.02 19.71
N HIS A 174 13.90 -8.09 18.75
CA HIS A 174 14.40 -6.73 18.92
C HIS A 174 13.62 -5.94 19.98
N SER A 175 14.25 -4.90 20.54
CA SER A 175 13.62 -4.11 21.60
C SER A 175 12.38 -3.36 21.11
N SER A 176 12.35 -2.90 19.86
CA SER A 176 11.14 -2.31 19.29
C SER A 176 9.96 -3.30 19.25
N THR A 177 10.24 -4.58 18.98
CA THR A 177 9.24 -5.65 18.98
C THR A 177 8.73 -5.93 20.39
N LEU A 178 9.60 -5.96 21.40
CA LEU A 178 9.19 -6.10 22.81
C LEU A 178 8.36 -4.89 23.29
N ASN A 179 8.75 -3.67 22.95
CA ASN A 179 7.97 -2.48 23.33
C ASN A 179 6.58 -2.49 22.66
N TYR A 180 6.50 -2.90 21.39
CA TYR A 180 5.22 -3.08 20.71
C TYR A 180 4.35 -4.12 21.41
N ALA A 181 4.92 -5.30 21.69
CA ALA A 181 4.23 -6.40 22.36
C ALA A 181 3.77 -6.01 23.78
N TYR A 182 4.58 -5.25 24.51
CA TYR A 182 4.21 -4.70 25.81
C TYR A 182 2.97 -3.82 25.71
N ASN A 183 2.92 -2.91 24.72
CA ASN A 183 1.76 -2.05 24.51
C ASN A 183 0.52 -2.84 24.04
N VAL A 184 0.70 -3.94 23.30
CA VAL A 184 -0.40 -4.87 23.00
C VAL A 184 -0.97 -5.48 24.29
N LEU A 185 -0.12 -6.02 25.18
CA LEU A 185 -0.57 -6.57 26.48
C LEU A 185 -1.25 -5.49 27.31
N MET A 186 -0.73 -4.27 27.35
CA MET A 186 -1.36 -3.15 28.08
C MET A 186 -2.70 -2.70 27.49
N SER A 187 -3.06 -3.12 26.28
CA SER A 187 -4.36 -2.84 25.69
C SER A 187 -5.49 -3.68 26.28
N VAL A 188 -5.15 -4.76 26.98
CA VAL A 188 -6.08 -5.77 27.50
C VAL A 188 -6.39 -5.50 28.97
N VAL A 189 -7.65 -5.64 29.39
CA VAL A 189 -8.06 -5.52 30.80
C VAL A 189 -7.55 -6.72 31.62
N ASP A 190 -7.66 -6.63 32.95
CA ASP A 190 -7.22 -7.70 33.85
C ASP A 190 -7.94 -9.01 33.54
N ASN A 191 -7.20 -10.11 33.38
CA ASN A 191 -7.73 -11.44 33.03
C ASN A 191 -8.46 -11.51 31.66
N GLY A 192 -8.21 -10.55 30.77
CA GLY A 192 -8.77 -10.55 29.42
C GLY A 192 -8.12 -11.59 28.51
N ILE A 193 -8.85 -11.99 27.46
CA ILE A 193 -8.40 -12.98 26.48
C ILE A 193 -8.02 -12.26 25.19
N LEU A 194 -6.76 -12.36 24.78
CA LEU A 194 -6.19 -11.75 23.58
C LEU A 194 -6.05 -12.78 22.45
N ILE A 195 -6.73 -12.51 21.34
CA ILE A 195 -6.63 -13.28 20.10
C ILE A 195 -5.53 -12.69 19.22
N THR A 196 -4.58 -13.53 18.81
CA THR A 196 -3.45 -13.18 17.94
C THR A 196 -3.30 -14.18 16.78
N GLU A 197 -2.47 -13.85 15.79
CA GLU A 197 -2.11 -14.76 14.70
C GLU A 197 -0.65 -14.55 14.31
N ALA A 198 0.02 -15.62 13.91
CA ALA A 198 1.41 -15.69 13.50
C ALA A 198 2.44 -15.58 14.63
N THR A 199 3.59 -16.21 14.37
CA THR A 199 4.73 -16.31 15.28
C THR A 199 5.25 -14.94 15.77
N HIS A 200 5.41 -13.99 14.86
CA HIS A 200 6.13 -12.74 15.11
C HIS A 200 5.36 -11.68 15.91
N THR A 201 4.06 -11.88 16.09
CA THR A 201 3.18 -11.03 16.91
C THR A 201 2.84 -11.71 18.23
N THR A 202 2.96 -13.05 18.31
CA THR A 202 2.56 -13.84 19.47
C THR A 202 3.74 -14.17 20.39
N ILE A 203 4.85 -14.68 19.86
CA ILE A 203 6.01 -15.06 20.67
C ILE A 203 6.55 -13.89 21.50
N PRO A 204 6.67 -12.65 21.00
CA PRO A 204 7.12 -11.54 21.82
C PRO A 204 6.22 -11.26 23.04
N LEU A 205 4.93 -11.60 22.99
CA LEU A 205 4.02 -11.49 24.13
C LEU A 205 4.34 -12.54 25.18
N TRP A 206 4.54 -13.80 24.77
CA TRP A 206 4.94 -14.87 25.68
C TRP A 206 6.33 -14.63 26.26
N VAL A 207 7.28 -14.08 25.49
CA VAL A 207 8.60 -13.68 26.02
C VAL A 207 8.44 -12.66 27.15
N LEU A 208 7.54 -11.68 27.01
CA LEU A 208 7.27 -10.71 28.07
C LEU A 208 6.61 -11.34 29.30
N GLN A 209 5.68 -12.27 29.11
CA GLN A 209 5.03 -12.98 30.22
C GLN A 209 6.02 -13.89 30.94
N ASP A 210 6.67 -14.77 30.19
CA ASP A 210 7.52 -15.84 30.71
C ASP A 210 8.84 -15.31 31.31
N VAL A 211 9.50 -14.34 30.67
CA VAL A 211 10.84 -13.88 31.07
C VAL A 211 10.79 -12.64 31.96
N MET A 212 9.78 -11.78 31.76
CA MET A 212 9.69 -10.49 32.44
C MET A 212 8.49 -10.36 33.38
N SER A 213 7.67 -11.42 33.52
CA SER A 213 6.46 -11.44 34.36
C SER A 213 5.51 -10.28 34.06
N VAL A 214 5.43 -9.89 32.78
CA VAL A 214 4.56 -8.79 32.33
C VAL A 214 3.21 -9.36 31.93
N ARG A 215 2.14 -8.96 32.62
CA ARG A 215 0.75 -9.30 32.29
C ARG A 215 0.52 -10.81 32.13
N GLU A 216 1.05 -11.60 33.05
CA GLU A 216 0.78 -13.05 33.13
C GLU A 216 -0.72 -13.36 33.32
N ASP A 217 -1.52 -12.36 33.73
CA ASP A 217 -2.98 -12.46 33.82
C ASP A 217 -3.67 -12.49 32.44
N VAL A 218 -3.03 -12.02 31.37
CA VAL A 218 -3.63 -11.97 30.04
C VAL A 218 -3.50 -13.31 29.34
N GLU A 219 -4.63 -13.89 28.95
CA GLU A 219 -4.63 -15.15 28.24
C GLU A 219 -4.48 -14.93 26.75
N ILE A 220 -3.58 -15.68 26.10
CA ILE A 220 -3.26 -15.49 24.68
C ILE A 220 -3.71 -16.73 23.89
N ILE A 221 -4.53 -16.51 22.87
CA ILE A 221 -4.96 -17.54 21.93
C ILE A 221 -4.44 -17.20 20.54
N ASN A 222 -3.53 -18.03 20.05
CA ASN A 222 -3.00 -17.94 18.69
C ASN A 222 -3.90 -18.71 17.70
N LEU A 223 -4.39 -18.02 16.67
CA LEU A 223 -5.31 -18.58 15.68
C LEU A 223 -4.71 -19.74 14.85
N GLU A 224 -3.40 -19.76 14.57
CA GLU A 224 -2.76 -20.85 13.82
C GLU A 224 -2.75 -22.14 14.65
N LEU A 225 -2.51 -22.04 15.96
CA LEU A 225 -2.61 -23.19 16.88
C LEU A 225 -4.07 -23.64 17.04
N ALA A 226 -5.00 -22.69 17.09
CA ALA A 226 -6.44 -22.93 17.27
C ALA A 226 -7.10 -23.68 16.10
N GLU A 227 -6.45 -23.77 14.93
CA GLU A 227 -6.89 -24.64 13.84
C GLU A 227 -6.93 -26.13 14.25
N ASN A 228 -6.14 -26.51 15.27
CA ASN A 228 -6.22 -27.83 15.87
C ASN A 228 -7.28 -27.87 16.99
N SER A 229 -8.37 -28.58 16.74
CA SER A 229 -9.49 -28.69 17.68
C SER A 229 -9.12 -29.35 19.01
N SER A 230 -8.12 -30.25 19.02
CA SER A 230 -7.65 -30.93 20.23
C SER A 230 -6.90 -29.97 21.15
N TYR A 231 -5.99 -29.16 20.59
CA TYR A 231 -5.35 -28.06 21.33
C TYR A 231 -6.38 -27.06 21.85
N LEU A 232 -7.26 -26.59 20.97
CA LEU A 232 -8.25 -25.57 21.33
C LEU A 232 -9.18 -26.05 22.46
N SER A 233 -9.61 -27.31 22.42
CA SER A 233 -10.44 -27.90 23.48
C SER A 233 -9.72 -27.96 24.82
N ARG A 234 -8.44 -28.35 24.85
CA ARG A 234 -7.64 -28.34 26.08
C ARG A 234 -7.44 -26.93 26.62
N LYS A 235 -7.14 -25.97 25.74
CA LYS A 235 -6.98 -24.56 26.12
C LYS A 235 -8.28 -24.00 26.70
N PHE A 236 -9.43 -24.28 26.08
CA PHE A 236 -10.72 -23.84 26.61
C PHE A 236 -11.08 -24.48 27.94
N GLU A 237 -10.76 -25.77 28.14
CA GLU A 237 -10.95 -26.44 29.43
C GLU A 237 -10.11 -25.79 30.54
N ASP A 238 -8.83 -25.51 30.25
CA ASP A 238 -7.91 -24.83 31.18
C ASP A 238 -8.41 -23.43 31.56
N LEU A 239 -8.94 -22.68 30.58
CA LEU A 239 -9.46 -21.32 30.77
C LEU A 239 -10.91 -21.26 31.29
N GLY A 240 -11.61 -22.39 31.38
CA GLY A 240 -13.04 -22.43 31.71
C GLY A 240 -13.95 -21.77 30.65
N ILE A 241 -13.49 -21.69 29.40
CA ILE A 241 -14.21 -21.09 28.27
C ILE A 241 -15.15 -22.14 27.65
N LYS A 242 -16.38 -21.75 27.35
CA LYS A 242 -17.33 -22.55 26.57
C LYS A 242 -17.01 -22.46 25.09
N SER A 243 -16.90 -23.62 24.45
CA SER A 243 -16.73 -23.72 23.00
C SER A 243 -17.93 -23.14 22.23
N SER A 244 -17.67 -22.59 21.06
CA SER A 244 -18.64 -22.04 20.12
C SER A 244 -18.46 -22.66 18.71
N GLU A 245 -19.39 -22.39 17.78
CA GLU A 245 -19.28 -22.88 16.40
C GLU A 245 -18.05 -22.30 15.69
N THR A 246 -17.78 -21.01 15.89
CA THR A 246 -16.54 -20.36 15.43
C THR A 246 -15.84 -19.64 16.59
N ILE A 247 -14.52 -19.46 16.49
CA ILE A 247 -13.74 -18.72 17.49
C ILE A 247 -14.19 -17.25 17.64
N PHE A 248 -14.90 -16.71 16.64
CA PHE A 248 -15.43 -15.35 16.65
C PHE A 248 -16.78 -15.24 17.40
N ASP A 249 -17.45 -16.37 17.64
CA ASP A 249 -18.68 -16.45 18.45
C ASP A 249 -18.37 -16.74 19.93
N LEU A 250 -17.09 -16.85 20.29
CA LEU A 250 -16.67 -17.06 21.68
C LEU A 250 -17.22 -16.01 22.64
N PRO A 251 -17.20 -14.70 22.33
CA PRO A 251 -17.74 -13.69 23.25
C PRO A 251 -19.22 -13.92 23.58
N GLU A 252 -20.02 -14.39 22.62
CA GLU A 252 -21.45 -14.65 22.85
C GLU A 252 -21.68 -15.86 23.77
N SER A 253 -20.81 -16.86 23.65
CA SER A 253 -20.86 -18.06 24.48
C SER A 253 -20.28 -17.83 25.89
N ASN A 254 -19.50 -16.75 26.05
CA ASN A 254 -18.73 -16.43 27.26
C ASN A 254 -18.90 -14.95 27.66
N PRO A 255 -20.12 -14.52 28.03
CA PRO A 255 -20.42 -13.11 28.30
C PRO A 255 -19.73 -12.53 29.54
N ASP A 256 -19.17 -13.38 30.40
CA ASP A 256 -18.43 -12.97 31.61
C ASP A 256 -16.93 -12.74 31.35
N SER A 257 -16.45 -13.02 30.13
CA SER A 257 -15.06 -12.87 29.71
C SER A 257 -14.91 -11.74 28.70
N ASP A 258 -13.86 -10.93 28.85
CA ASP A 258 -13.55 -9.86 27.90
C ASP A 258 -12.59 -10.37 26.81
N PHE A 259 -13.01 -10.26 25.55
CA PHE A 259 -12.24 -10.70 24.38
C PHE A 259 -11.64 -9.51 23.64
N PHE A 260 -10.36 -9.67 23.28
CA PHE A 260 -9.57 -8.67 22.58
C PHE A 260 -8.97 -9.27 21.32
N TYR A 261 -8.89 -8.47 20.27
CA TYR A 261 -8.40 -8.86 18.96
C TYR A 261 -7.24 -7.95 18.59
N ALA A 262 -6.04 -8.49 18.47
CA ALA A 262 -4.85 -7.69 18.14
C ALA A 262 -5.04 -6.97 16.79
N LEU A 263 -4.59 -5.72 16.68
CA LEU A 263 -4.71 -4.95 15.43
C LEU A 263 -3.89 -5.54 14.25
N THR A 264 -3.00 -6.48 14.53
CA THR A 264 -2.26 -7.23 13.52
C THR A 264 -3.07 -8.32 12.84
N LEU A 265 -4.28 -8.63 13.33
CA LEU A 265 -5.14 -9.65 12.74
C LEU A 265 -5.60 -9.22 11.32
N PRO A 266 -5.39 -10.07 10.30
CA PRO A 266 -5.96 -9.90 8.97
C PRO A 266 -7.47 -9.69 8.99
N ARG A 267 -7.94 -8.75 8.18
CA ARG A 267 -9.37 -8.40 8.06
C ARG A 267 -10.28 -9.61 7.76
N LYS A 268 -9.78 -10.60 7.01
CA LYS A 268 -10.53 -11.83 6.69
C LYS A 268 -11.02 -12.60 7.92
N HIS A 269 -10.32 -12.47 9.04
CA HIS A 269 -10.65 -13.17 10.29
C HIS A 269 -11.70 -12.40 11.09
N ILE A 270 -11.60 -11.07 11.13
CA ILE A 270 -12.46 -10.23 11.97
C ILE A 270 -13.65 -9.62 11.23
N SER A 271 -13.76 -9.76 9.90
CA SER A 271 -14.80 -9.10 9.10
C SER A 271 -16.23 -9.43 9.52
N ALA A 272 -16.45 -10.60 10.14
CA ALA A 272 -17.77 -11.01 10.63
C ALA A 272 -18.21 -10.25 11.90
N ILE A 273 -17.25 -9.73 12.68
CA ILE A 273 -17.48 -9.06 13.96
C ILE A 273 -16.99 -7.60 13.97
N ASP A 274 -16.51 -7.08 12.83
CA ASP A 274 -15.88 -5.75 12.70
C ASP A 274 -16.74 -4.62 13.30
N SER A 275 -18.05 -4.66 13.12
CA SER A 275 -18.99 -3.66 13.66
C SER A 275 -19.15 -3.70 15.19
N ARG A 276 -18.60 -4.72 15.85
CA ARG A 276 -18.66 -4.94 17.30
C ARG A 276 -17.28 -4.88 17.95
N LEU A 277 -16.25 -4.46 17.19
CA LEU A 277 -14.89 -4.30 17.67
C LEU A 277 -14.59 -2.81 17.88
N TYR A 278 -14.11 -2.48 19.08
CA TYR A 278 -13.78 -1.12 19.46
C TYR A 278 -12.30 -1.02 19.79
N VAL A 279 -11.58 -0.16 19.07
CA VAL A 279 -10.13 0.04 19.27
C VAL A 279 -9.90 0.73 20.62
N VAL A 280 -9.19 0.03 21.52
CA VAL A 280 -8.85 0.52 22.87
C VAL A 280 -7.33 0.68 23.08
N GLY A 281 -6.54 0.44 22.04
CA GLY A 281 -5.09 0.47 22.06
C GLY A 281 -4.52 -0.21 20.81
N LEU A 282 -3.55 -1.10 20.99
CA LEU A 282 -3.06 -2.00 19.94
C LEU A 282 -3.86 -3.32 19.86
N ALA A 283 -5.01 -3.38 20.54
CA ALA A 283 -6.04 -4.39 20.38
C ALA A 283 -7.43 -3.71 20.35
N SER A 284 -8.37 -4.38 19.71
CA SER A 284 -9.79 -4.03 19.76
C SER A 284 -10.50 -4.90 20.78
N GLN A 285 -11.29 -4.30 21.66
CA GLN A 285 -12.18 -5.02 22.57
C GLN A 285 -13.49 -5.33 21.86
N TYR A 286 -14.01 -6.54 22.06
CA TYR A 286 -15.36 -6.88 21.64
C TYR A 286 -16.40 -6.15 22.50
N GLU A 287 -17.47 -5.69 21.87
CA GLU A 287 -18.57 -4.96 22.51
C GLU A 287 -19.04 -5.62 23.82
N SER A 288 -19.05 -4.84 24.90
CA SER A 288 -19.56 -5.26 26.21
C SER A 288 -20.17 -4.08 26.97
N ASP A 289 -21.06 -4.35 27.93
CA ASP A 289 -21.72 -3.32 28.75
C ASP A 289 -20.73 -2.49 29.60
N ARG A 290 -19.47 -2.93 29.72
CA ARG A 290 -18.41 -2.29 30.51
C ARG A 290 -17.47 -1.43 29.67
N LEU A 291 -17.67 -1.37 28.36
CA LEU A 291 -16.74 -0.70 27.44
C LEU A 291 -16.84 0.82 27.50
N ASP A 292 -15.78 1.47 27.97
CA ASP A 292 -15.49 2.89 27.71
C ASP A 292 -14.32 2.99 26.73
N GLN A 293 -14.62 3.07 25.43
CA GLN A 293 -13.59 3.04 24.39
C GLN A 293 -12.57 4.18 24.57
N TYR A 294 -13.02 5.43 24.68
CA TYR A 294 -12.13 6.59 24.76
C TYR A 294 -11.45 6.68 26.12
N GLY A 295 -12.12 6.28 27.21
CA GLY A 295 -11.49 6.16 28.54
C GLY A 295 -10.34 5.15 28.54
N SER A 296 -10.57 3.95 28.01
CA SER A 296 -9.54 2.92 27.88
C SER A 296 -8.40 3.36 26.96
N LEU A 297 -8.73 3.94 25.80
CA LEU A 297 -7.74 4.43 24.85
C LEU A 297 -6.84 5.50 25.47
N LYS A 298 -7.43 6.45 26.20
CA LYS A 298 -6.70 7.49 26.92
C LYS A 298 -5.80 6.90 28.01
N GLU A 299 -6.34 6.05 28.86
CA GLU A 299 -5.56 5.42 29.94
C GLU A 299 -4.36 4.65 29.38
N ASN A 300 -4.60 3.87 28.32
CA ASN A 300 -3.57 3.06 27.69
C ASN A 300 -2.49 3.93 27.05
N LEU A 301 -2.84 4.90 26.19
CA LEU A 301 -1.83 5.71 25.49
C LEU A 301 -1.15 6.76 26.37
N GLU A 302 -1.83 7.32 27.38
CA GLU A 302 -1.24 8.37 28.23
C GLU A 302 -0.47 7.82 29.41
N ASN A 303 -0.90 6.70 29.99
CA ASN A 303 -0.39 6.25 31.30
C ASN A 303 0.28 4.87 31.27
N ARG A 304 -0.07 3.99 30.32
CA ARG A 304 0.44 2.61 30.31
C ARG A 304 1.44 2.32 29.19
N PHE A 305 1.29 2.96 28.03
CA PHE A 305 2.10 2.66 26.85
C PHE A 305 3.50 3.26 26.94
N LEU A 306 4.48 2.46 26.52
CA LEU A 306 5.83 2.93 26.25
C LEU A 306 5.84 3.61 24.88
N LEU A 307 5.72 4.93 24.81
CA LEU A 307 5.67 5.66 23.53
C LEU A 307 7.03 6.26 23.11
N ASP A 308 8.00 6.33 24.01
CA ASP A 308 9.27 7.03 23.75
C ASP A 308 10.05 6.40 22.59
N TYR A 309 10.01 5.06 22.47
CA TYR A 309 10.68 4.32 21.40
C TYR A 309 10.12 4.62 20.00
N LEU A 310 8.89 5.13 19.91
CA LEU A 310 8.31 5.60 18.65
C LEU A 310 8.95 6.90 18.19
N THR A 311 9.48 7.70 19.12
CA THR A 311 10.06 9.01 18.82
C THR A 311 11.58 9.00 18.72
N ILE A 312 12.24 8.18 19.53
CA ILE A 312 13.70 8.12 19.65
C ILE A 312 14.19 6.74 19.24
N ASP A 313 15.16 6.68 18.33
CA ASP A 313 15.85 5.42 18.02
C ASP A 313 16.94 5.17 19.07
N PHE A 314 16.66 4.26 20.00
CA PHE A 314 17.59 3.90 21.08
C PHE A 314 18.67 2.90 20.65
N ASN A 315 18.41 2.11 19.59
CA ASN A 315 19.19 0.89 19.32
C ASN A 315 19.74 0.80 17.88
N GLY A 316 19.36 1.72 16.98
CA GLY A 316 19.84 1.74 15.60
C GLY A 316 19.29 0.59 14.74
N GLU A 317 18.13 0.05 15.11
CA GLU A 317 17.49 -1.06 14.40
C GLU A 317 17.10 -0.65 12.96
N PRO A 318 17.22 -1.53 11.93
CA PRO A 318 16.81 -1.17 10.57
C PRO A 318 15.30 -0.95 10.48
N ASN A 319 14.84 -0.11 9.53
CA ASN A 319 13.39 0.13 9.33
C ASN A 319 12.59 -1.13 8.98
N SER A 320 13.25 -2.18 8.49
CA SER A 320 12.63 -3.51 8.27
C SER A 320 12.52 -4.35 9.55
N SER A 321 12.98 -3.86 10.70
CA SER A 321 12.80 -4.57 11.97
C SER A 321 11.31 -4.78 12.26
N THR A 322 10.97 -5.95 12.77
CA THR A 322 9.58 -6.33 12.99
C THR A 322 8.81 -5.30 13.81
N GLY A 323 9.33 -4.88 14.96
CA GLY A 323 8.71 -3.85 15.79
C GLY A 323 8.48 -2.54 15.04
N LYS A 324 9.46 -2.06 14.26
CA LYS A 324 9.35 -0.82 13.47
C LYS A 324 8.27 -0.89 12.39
N VAL A 325 8.12 -2.05 11.73
CA VAL A 325 7.04 -2.28 10.77
C VAL A 325 5.67 -2.34 11.47
N LEU A 326 5.61 -2.95 12.66
CA LEU A 326 4.39 -3.02 13.45
C LEU A 326 3.95 -1.68 14.03
N GLU A 327 4.82 -0.66 14.08
CA GLU A 327 4.47 0.70 14.53
C GLU A 327 3.31 1.31 13.73
N ALA A 328 3.09 0.89 12.48
CA ALA A 328 1.95 1.33 11.68
C ALA A 328 0.59 1.05 12.36
N ASN A 329 0.51 0.08 13.27
CA ASN A 329 -0.72 -0.23 14.00
C ASN A 329 -1.07 0.83 15.07
N TYR A 330 -0.14 1.72 15.45
CA TYR A 330 -0.49 2.86 16.31
C TYR A 330 -1.27 3.94 15.56
N LEU A 331 -1.31 3.93 14.22
CA LEU A 331 -1.95 5.01 13.46
C LEU A 331 -3.43 5.15 13.81
N VAL A 332 -4.16 4.03 13.91
CA VAL A 332 -5.60 4.04 14.24
C VAL A 332 -5.86 4.59 15.65
N PRO A 333 -5.29 4.04 16.73
CA PRO A 333 -5.53 4.56 18.08
C PRO A 333 -5.05 6.02 18.26
N LEU A 334 -3.96 6.42 17.61
CA LEU A 334 -3.48 7.81 17.66
C LEU A 334 -4.45 8.77 16.97
N VAL A 335 -5.00 8.41 15.80
CA VAL A 335 -6.02 9.25 15.11
C VAL A 335 -7.25 9.40 15.99
N LEU A 336 -7.78 8.30 16.54
CA LEU A 336 -9.00 8.34 17.37
C LEU A 336 -8.85 9.26 18.59
N LEU A 337 -7.71 9.17 19.29
CA LEU A 337 -7.47 9.99 20.49
C LEU A 337 -7.17 11.45 20.12
N LYS A 338 -6.51 11.68 18.99
CA LYS A 338 -6.29 13.02 18.43
C LYS A 338 -7.61 13.70 18.04
N GLU A 339 -8.52 12.99 17.36
CA GLU A 339 -9.86 13.48 17.01
C GLU A 339 -10.70 13.79 18.24
N TYR A 340 -10.65 12.91 19.25
CA TYR A 340 -11.25 13.17 20.56
C TYR A 340 -10.72 14.49 21.15
N TYR A 341 -9.41 14.70 21.18
CA TYR A 341 -8.86 15.93 21.75
C TYR A 341 -9.15 17.20 20.94
N ASP A 342 -9.33 17.11 19.63
CA ASP A 342 -9.83 18.22 18.82
C ASP A 342 -11.26 18.60 19.23
N GLU A 343 -12.15 17.61 19.35
CA GLU A 343 -13.56 17.82 19.71
C GLU A 343 -13.71 18.55 21.05
N TYR A 344 -12.88 18.18 22.03
CA TYR A 344 -12.84 18.81 23.36
C TYR A 344 -11.88 20.00 23.47
N GLN A 345 -11.34 20.51 22.35
CA GLN A 345 -10.47 21.69 22.28
C GLN A 345 -9.20 21.60 23.15
N GLN A 346 -8.66 20.40 23.35
CA GLN A 346 -7.41 20.15 24.06
C GLN A 346 -6.24 20.09 23.08
N PHE A 347 -5.92 21.22 22.45
CA PHE A 347 -5.00 21.28 21.31
C PHE A 347 -3.58 20.80 21.62
N GLU A 348 -3.05 21.07 22.83
CA GLU A 348 -1.72 20.57 23.22
C GLU A 348 -1.62 19.05 23.18
N LYS A 349 -2.67 18.35 23.63
CA LYS A 349 -2.74 16.89 23.54
C LYS A 349 -2.98 16.41 22.11
N SER A 350 -3.85 17.08 21.37
CA SER A 350 -4.07 16.78 19.95
C SER A 350 -2.76 16.86 19.15
N ASP A 351 -1.98 17.92 19.33
CA ASP A 351 -0.69 18.10 18.67
C ASP A 351 0.33 17.04 19.10
N PHE A 352 0.38 16.68 20.40
CA PHE A 352 1.24 15.60 20.90
C PHE A 352 1.02 14.25 20.18
N PHE A 353 -0.24 13.88 19.93
CA PHE A 353 -0.57 12.65 19.21
C PHE A 353 -0.38 12.79 17.70
N LYS A 354 -0.69 13.96 17.13
CA LYS A 354 -0.46 14.27 15.71
C LYS A 354 1.02 14.16 15.33
N ASP A 355 1.93 14.67 16.16
CA ASP A 355 3.37 14.61 15.88
C ASP A 355 3.88 13.17 15.81
N ARG A 356 3.42 12.31 16.73
CA ARG A 356 3.72 10.86 16.74
C ARG A 356 3.12 10.16 15.53
N LEU A 357 1.88 10.48 15.20
CA LEU A 357 1.20 9.95 14.03
C LEU A 357 1.99 10.22 12.74
N LEU A 358 2.40 11.47 12.52
CA LEU A 358 3.17 11.88 11.35
C LEU A 358 4.54 11.21 11.29
N LEU A 359 5.20 11.05 12.43
CA LEU A 359 6.51 10.38 12.52
C LEU A 359 6.42 8.91 12.12
N ILE A 360 5.43 8.19 12.66
CA ILE A 360 5.19 6.77 12.33
C ILE A 360 4.81 6.63 10.85
N ALA A 361 3.97 7.53 10.33
CA ALA A 361 3.54 7.53 8.95
C ALA A 361 4.69 7.76 7.97
N ASP A 362 5.60 8.68 8.27
CA ASP A 362 6.78 8.96 7.46
C ASP A 362 7.71 7.74 7.36
N ARG A 363 8.02 7.12 8.51
CA ARG A 363 8.87 5.92 8.57
C ARG A 363 8.30 4.71 7.83
N ASN A 364 6.97 4.56 7.87
CA ASN A 364 6.27 3.45 7.23
C ASN A 364 5.80 3.75 5.81
N GLN A 365 6.16 4.91 5.23
CA GLN A 365 5.72 5.33 3.88
C GLN A 365 4.19 5.47 3.75
N LEU A 366 3.50 5.77 4.85
CA LEU A 366 2.05 5.97 4.95
C LEU A 366 1.67 7.45 5.09
N LYS A 367 2.63 8.37 4.99
CA LYS A 367 2.43 9.80 5.20
C LYS A 367 1.27 10.38 4.37
N SER A 368 1.17 10.03 3.09
CA SER A 368 0.07 10.49 2.23
C SER A 368 -1.31 10.03 2.71
N GLN A 369 -1.42 8.81 3.23
CA GLN A 369 -2.68 8.25 3.76
C GLN A 369 -3.05 8.92 5.09
N VAL A 370 -2.05 9.17 5.94
CA VAL A 370 -2.23 9.86 7.21
C VAL A 370 -2.54 11.34 7.01
N ASP A 371 -1.92 12.00 6.04
CA ASP A 371 -2.24 13.39 5.69
C ASP A 371 -3.70 13.51 5.22
N ILE A 372 -4.24 12.52 4.50
CA ILE A 372 -5.68 12.45 4.17
C ILE A 372 -6.54 12.36 5.45
N LEU A 373 -6.16 11.48 6.38
CA LEU A 373 -6.90 11.32 7.64
C LEU A 373 -6.83 12.60 8.49
N LEU A 374 -5.67 13.23 8.58
CA LEU A 374 -5.47 14.47 9.32
C LEU A 374 -6.13 15.68 8.66
N ALA A 375 -6.22 15.70 7.33
CA ALA A 375 -6.96 16.73 6.60
C ALA A 375 -8.46 16.68 6.92
N LYS A 376 -9.00 15.52 7.31
CA LYS A 376 -10.39 15.43 7.82
C LYS A 376 -10.57 16.12 9.18
N GLY A 377 -9.52 16.22 10.01
CA GLY A 377 -9.58 16.82 11.35
C GLY A 377 -9.23 18.31 11.44
N SER A 378 -8.59 18.91 10.43
CA SER A 378 -8.30 20.35 10.41
C SER A 378 -9.46 21.13 9.82
N LYS A 379 -10.47 21.53 10.62
CA LYS A 379 -11.70 22.17 10.10
C LYS A 379 -12.21 21.47 8.84
N ASN A 380 -12.91 20.35 9.01
CA ASN A 380 -13.75 19.71 8.01
C ASN A 380 -13.73 20.39 6.62
N PRO A 381 -13.10 19.78 5.59
CA PRO A 381 -13.33 20.11 4.18
C PRO A 381 -14.80 19.98 3.76
N THR A 382 -15.72 19.71 4.68
CA THR A 382 -17.17 19.77 4.48
C THR A 382 -17.79 21.11 4.88
N ASP A 383 -17.05 22.04 5.49
CA ASP A 383 -17.48 23.41 5.81
C ASP A 383 -17.13 24.42 4.70
N PHE A 384 -17.07 23.96 3.45
CA PHE A 384 -17.02 24.85 2.31
C PHE A 384 -18.31 25.68 2.25
N LYS A 385 -18.19 27.01 2.32
CA LYS A 385 -19.29 27.94 2.07
C LYS A 385 -19.98 27.56 0.76
N LYS A 386 -21.29 27.31 0.81
CA LYS A 386 -22.05 26.88 -0.36
C LYS A 386 -21.91 27.90 -1.51
N VAL A 387 -21.56 27.41 -2.69
CA VAL A 387 -21.60 28.16 -3.96
C VAL A 387 -22.53 27.45 -4.93
N GLU A 388 -23.21 28.21 -5.78
CA GLU A 388 -24.05 27.64 -6.83
C GLU A 388 -23.16 27.11 -7.98
N ILE A 389 -23.16 25.80 -8.19
CA ILE A 389 -22.59 25.16 -9.38
C ILE A 389 -23.71 24.75 -10.35
N ASP A 390 -23.39 24.66 -11.64
CA ASP A 390 -24.31 24.17 -12.67
C ASP A 390 -24.42 22.63 -12.63
N ILE A 391 -25.24 22.14 -11.70
CA ILE A 391 -25.46 20.71 -11.45
C ILE A 391 -25.95 20.00 -12.71
N LYS A 392 -26.82 20.62 -13.52
CA LYS A 392 -27.32 20.00 -14.74
C LYS A 392 -26.21 19.76 -15.75
N THR A 393 -25.27 20.68 -15.88
CA THR A 393 -24.10 20.47 -16.73
C THR A 393 -23.18 19.39 -16.15
N LEU A 394 -22.99 19.36 -14.83
CA LEU A 394 -22.20 18.34 -14.13
C LEU A 394 -22.80 16.93 -14.26
N ASP A 395 -24.10 16.75 -14.04
CA ASP A 395 -24.80 15.47 -14.18
C ASP A 395 -24.68 14.94 -15.62
N ARG A 396 -24.89 15.81 -16.63
CA ARG A 396 -24.68 15.44 -18.05
C ARG A 396 -23.23 15.06 -18.36
N LYS A 397 -22.26 15.51 -17.55
CA LYS A 397 -20.87 15.13 -17.74
C LYS A 397 -20.58 13.70 -17.31
N LEU A 398 -21.35 13.15 -16.38
CA LEU A 398 -21.08 11.87 -15.75
C LEU A 398 -21.65 10.71 -16.57
N GLN A 399 -20.80 9.76 -16.94
CA GLN A 399 -21.16 8.53 -17.62
C GLN A 399 -21.10 7.36 -16.63
N LYS A 400 -22.12 6.51 -16.65
CA LYS A 400 -22.15 5.31 -15.81
C LYS A 400 -21.09 4.31 -16.27
N VAL A 401 -20.19 3.94 -15.36
CA VAL A 401 -19.17 2.91 -15.62
C VAL A 401 -19.73 1.54 -15.27
N LYS A 402 -20.06 1.32 -13.98
CA LYS A 402 -20.72 0.10 -13.49
C LYS A 402 -21.24 0.30 -12.05
N GLY A 403 -22.37 -0.33 -11.72
CA GLY A 403 -22.92 -0.27 -10.37
C GLY A 403 -23.26 1.17 -9.96
N ASN A 404 -22.68 1.63 -8.87
CA ASN A 404 -22.79 2.99 -8.35
C ASN A 404 -21.64 3.91 -8.79
N ILE A 405 -20.77 3.47 -9.71
CA ILE A 405 -19.59 4.22 -10.17
C ILE A 405 -19.85 4.91 -11.51
N TYR A 406 -19.53 6.19 -11.55
CA TYR A 406 -19.62 7.10 -12.70
C TYR A 406 -18.27 7.79 -12.93
N ALA A 407 -18.02 8.22 -14.16
CA ALA A 407 -16.84 8.98 -14.53
C ALA A 407 -17.22 10.18 -15.42
N SER A 408 -16.56 11.31 -15.25
CA SER A 408 -16.69 12.44 -16.18
C SER A 408 -16.27 12.01 -17.58
N HIS A 409 -17.03 12.39 -18.61
CA HIS A 409 -16.71 12.02 -20.00
C HIS A 409 -15.43 12.69 -20.53
N VAL A 410 -14.90 13.72 -19.85
CA VAL A 410 -13.63 14.39 -20.18
C VAL A 410 -12.79 14.61 -18.91
N GLU A 411 -11.50 14.91 -19.07
CA GLU A 411 -10.64 15.38 -17.97
C GLU A 411 -11.17 16.68 -17.35
N LEU A 412 -10.73 17.00 -16.13
CA LEU A 412 -11.05 18.28 -15.49
C LEU A 412 -10.47 19.43 -16.32
N THR A 413 -11.28 20.42 -16.67
CA THR A 413 -10.83 21.55 -17.53
C THR A 413 -10.22 22.71 -16.72
N ASN A 414 -9.34 23.49 -17.34
CA ASN A 414 -8.75 24.68 -16.71
C ASN A 414 -9.82 25.64 -16.19
N LYS A 415 -10.93 25.81 -16.92
CA LYS A 415 -12.06 26.66 -16.51
C LYS A 415 -12.70 26.19 -15.20
N GLU A 416 -12.82 24.88 -15.00
CA GLU A 416 -13.40 24.31 -13.77
C GLU A 416 -12.45 24.44 -12.59
N PHE A 417 -11.15 24.22 -12.80
CA PHE A 417 -10.15 24.38 -11.76
C PHE A 417 -9.94 25.86 -11.39
N GLU A 418 -9.92 26.77 -12.36
CA GLU A 418 -9.86 28.22 -12.11
C GLU A 418 -11.08 28.72 -11.31
N PHE A 419 -12.27 28.19 -11.58
CA PHE A 419 -13.47 28.48 -10.77
C PHE A 419 -13.28 28.07 -9.31
N PHE A 420 -12.71 26.89 -9.06
CA PHE A 420 -12.39 26.42 -7.70
C PHE A 420 -11.36 27.32 -7.01
N LEU A 421 -10.27 27.67 -7.70
CA LEU A 421 -9.25 28.59 -7.16
C LEU A 421 -9.83 29.96 -6.81
N LYS A 422 -10.70 30.49 -7.68
CA LYS A 422 -11.42 31.75 -7.43
C LYS A 422 -12.36 31.62 -6.23
N TYR A 423 -13.10 30.53 -6.12
CA TYR A 423 -13.96 30.23 -4.99
C TYR A 423 -13.19 30.28 -3.67
N LEU A 424 -12.01 29.66 -3.59
CA LEU A 424 -11.19 29.65 -2.38
C LEU A 424 -10.78 31.07 -1.97
N LYS A 425 -10.29 31.88 -2.93
CA LYS A 425 -9.93 33.28 -2.68
C LYS A 425 -11.11 34.13 -2.22
N ASP A 426 -12.23 34.05 -2.94
CA ASP A 426 -13.41 34.86 -2.66
C ASP A 426 -14.03 34.54 -1.28
N ASN A 427 -13.73 33.37 -0.73
CA ASN A 427 -14.27 32.89 0.54
C ASN A 427 -13.26 32.84 1.71
N GLU A 428 -12.05 33.38 1.51
CA GLU A 428 -10.98 33.49 2.51
C GLU A 428 -10.42 32.13 2.98
N TYR A 429 -10.37 31.14 2.07
CA TYR A 429 -9.69 29.86 2.31
C TYR A 429 -8.21 29.93 1.93
N ASP A 430 -7.48 30.92 2.44
CA ASP A 430 -6.10 31.21 2.05
C ASP A 430 -5.15 30.01 2.28
N ASP A 431 -5.27 29.32 3.42
CA ASP A 431 -4.47 28.13 3.74
C ASP A 431 -4.66 26.98 2.75
N ILE A 432 -5.87 26.84 2.21
CA ILE A 432 -6.19 25.83 1.18
C ILE A 432 -5.69 26.32 -0.17
N PHE A 433 -5.96 27.60 -0.49
CA PHE A 433 -5.53 28.22 -1.73
C PHE A 433 -4.03 28.10 -1.94
N GLU A 434 -3.21 28.42 -0.92
CA GLU A 434 -1.74 28.31 -1.01
C GLU A 434 -1.27 26.88 -1.29
N LYS A 435 -1.97 25.86 -0.80
CA LYS A 435 -1.63 24.43 -1.02
C LYS A 435 -1.99 23.93 -2.41
N VAL A 436 -3.10 24.42 -2.98
CA VAL A 436 -3.67 23.89 -4.24
C VAL A 436 -3.40 24.77 -5.46
N ASN A 437 -2.93 26.01 -5.25
CA ASN A 437 -2.61 26.92 -6.33
C ASN A 437 -1.44 26.39 -7.18
N ILE A 438 -1.43 26.78 -8.45
CA ILE A 438 -0.42 26.35 -9.41
C ILE A 438 0.86 27.16 -9.20
N ASP A 439 1.96 26.46 -8.90
CA ASP A 439 3.27 27.06 -8.71
C ASP A 439 3.92 27.40 -10.06
N LEU A 440 3.76 28.65 -10.47
CA LEU A 440 4.40 29.18 -11.67
C LEU A 440 5.86 29.61 -11.46
N SER A 441 6.37 29.60 -10.22
CA SER A 441 7.71 30.13 -9.90
C SER A 441 8.84 29.30 -10.49
N LYS A 442 8.57 28.04 -10.84
CA LYS A 442 9.49 27.13 -11.54
C LYS A 442 9.67 27.45 -13.03
N TYR A 443 8.86 28.35 -13.59
CA TYR A 443 8.93 28.73 -15.01
C TYR A 443 9.50 30.13 -15.22
N GLU A 444 10.26 30.30 -16.30
CA GLU A 444 10.83 31.59 -16.69
C GLU A 444 10.49 31.95 -18.16
N GLY A 445 10.55 33.24 -18.47
CA GLY A 445 10.47 33.74 -19.85
C GLY A 445 9.19 33.33 -20.60
N PHE A 446 9.38 32.68 -21.76
CA PHE A 446 8.26 32.23 -22.60
C PHE A 446 7.41 31.15 -21.93
N SER A 447 8.04 30.20 -21.23
CA SER A 447 7.35 29.11 -20.54
C SER A 447 6.44 29.65 -19.44
N TYR A 448 6.91 30.63 -18.64
CA TYR A 448 6.07 31.29 -17.65
C TYR A 448 4.81 31.93 -18.27
N ASN A 449 4.96 32.65 -19.39
CA ASN A 449 3.82 33.28 -20.07
C ASN A 449 2.85 32.26 -20.65
N PHE A 450 3.37 31.14 -21.16
CA PHE A 450 2.55 30.03 -21.64
C PHE A 450 1.74 29.42 -20.48
N HIS A 451 2.38 28.93 -19.42
CA HIS A 451 1.69 28.30 -18.29
C HIS A 451 0.70 29.24 -17.61
N LYS A 452 1.08 30.51 -17.48
CA LYS A 452 0.16 31.53 -16.96
C LYS A 452 -1.09 31.67 -17.83
N SER A 453 -0.94 31.71 -19.15
CA SER A 453 -2.07 31.85 -20.09
C SER A 453 -2.88 30.56 -20.24
N TYR A 454 -2.24 29.41 -20.03
CA TYR A 454 -2.86 28.10 -20.07
C TYR A 454 -3.81 27.89 -18.88
N HIS A 455 -3.33 28.20 -17.67
CA HIS A 455 -4.09 27.95 -16.43
C HIS A 455 -5.00 29.09 -16.00
N PHE A 456 -4.63 30.33 -16.29
CA PHE A 456 -5.38 31.51 -15.85
C PHE A 456 -5.81 32.31 -17.08
N MET A 457 -7.13 32.47 -17.25
CA MET A 457 -7.66 33.23 -18.38
C MET A 457 -7.15 34.68 -18.36
N GLY A 458 -6.18 34.99 -19.22
CA GLY A 458 -5.69 36.33 -19.47
C GLY A 458 -6.77 37.21 -20.11
N ARG A 459 -6.65 38.53 -19.88
CA ARG A 459 -7.63 39.58 -20.19
C ARG A 459 -8.30 39.50 -21.59
N PRO A 460 -9.51 40.08 -21.77
CA PRO A 460 -10.30 40.06 -23.02
C PRO A 460 -9.57 40.56 -24.30
N ASP A 461 -8.43 41.19 -24.13
CA ASP A 461 -7.60 41.85 -25.15
C ASP A 461 -6.64 40.92 -25.91
N MET A 462 -6.45 39.66 -25.49
CA MET A 462 -5.66 38.68 -26.24
C MET A 462 -6.54 37.79 -27.13
N LYS A 463 -6.63 38.12 -28.43
CA LYS A 463 -7.34 37.33 -29.46
C LYS A 463 -6.75 35.93 -29.77
N LYS A 464 -5.74 35.46 -29.03
CA LYS A 464 -5.12 34.13 -29.20
C LYS A 464 -4.97 33.46 -27.83
N GLY A 465 -5.56 32.27 -27.68
CA GLY A 465 -5.29 31.34 -26.58
C GLY A 465 -6.33 31.32 -25.46
N ASN A 466 -7.59 30.99 -25.76
CA ASN A 466 -8.53 30.59 -24.71
C ASN A 466 -8.31 29.09 -24.40
N TYR A 467 -7.66 28.80 -23.27
CA TYR A 467 -7.37 27.43 -22.80
C TYR A 467 -8.39 26.90 -21.79
N GLY A 468 -9.54 27.57 -21.63
CA GLY A 468 -10.55 27.19 -20.64
C GLY A 468 -11.07 25.75 -20.80
N ASP A 469 -11.23 25.28 -22.04
CA ASP A 469 -11.72 23.93 -22.37
C ASP A 469 -10.57 22.91 -22.58
N TYR A 470 -9.34 23.23 -22.18
CA TYR A 470 -8.21 22.29 -22.18
C TYR A 470 -8.10 21.60 -20.82
N PRO A 471 -7.49 20.40 -20.73
CA PRO A 471 -7.32 19.71 -19.47
C PRO A 471 -6.48 20.56 -18.50
N THR A 472 -6.85 20.51 -17.23
CA THR A 472 -5.99 21.00 -16.16
C THR A 472 -4.81 20.06 -16.02
N MET A 473 -3.61 20.61 -16.01
CA MET A 473 -2.36 19.91 -15.78
C MET A 473 -1.52 20.67 -14.75
N ASP A 474 -0.36 20.14 -14.40
CA ASP A 474 0.60 20.84 -13.53
C ASP A 474 0.04 21.21 -12.14
N ILE A 475 -0.82 20.34 -11.60
CA ILE A 475 -1.36 20.44 -10.24
C ILE A 475 -0.78 19.35 -9.34
N THR A 476 -0.84 19.55 -8.03
CA THR A 476 -0.45 18.52 -7.07
C THR A 476 -1.54 17.45 -6.94
N TYR A 477 -1.15 16.24 -6.54
CA TYR A 477 -2.10 15.19 -6.14
C TYR A 477 -3.06 15.66 -5.04
N GLU A 478 -2.54 16.46 -4.11
CA GLU A 478 -3.34 17.05 -3.03
C GLU A 478 -4.40 18.01 -3.57
N ALA A 479 -4.06 18.85 -4.55
CA ALA A 479 -5.02 19.74 -5.20
C ALA A 479 -6.17 18.99 -5.87
N ALA A 480 -5.89 17.86 -6.54
CA ALA A 480 -6.91 17.03 -7.16
C ALA A 480 -7.88 16.42 -6.13
N LYS A 481 -7.37 15.94 -4.99
CA LYS A 481 -8.21 15.43 -3.89
C LYS A 481 -9.06 16.52 -3.25
N ILE A 482 -8.47 17.67 -2.90
CA ILE A 482 -9.21 18.78 -2.28
C ILE A 482 -10.30 19.28 -3.25
N TYR A 483 -10.03 19.33 -4.55
CA TYR A 483 -11.05 19.64 -5.56
C TYR A 483 -12.21 18.64 -5.51
N CYS A 484 -11.94 17.33 -5.41
CA CYS A 484 -12.97 16.30 -5.29
C CYS A 484 -13.80 16.44 -4.00
N GLU A 485 -13.16 16.74 -2.87
CA GLU A 485 -13.84 16.98 -1.59
C GLU A 485 -14.73 18.22 -1.66
N TRP A 486 -14.21 19.31 -2.21
CA TRP A 486 -14.96 20.52 -2.45
C TRP A 486 -16.18 20.28 -3.32
N LEU A 487 -16.01 19.60 -4.46
CA LEU A 487 -17.11 19.31 -5.37
C LEU A 487 -18.17 18.42 -4.73
N THR A 488 -17.74 17.45 -3.91
CA THR A 488 -18.64 16.59 -3.11
C THR A 488 -19.48 17.42 -2.14
N ALA A 489 -18.87 18.34 -1.41
CA ALA A 489 -19.58 19.22 -0.49
C ALA A 489 -20.58 20.13 -1.23
N GLN A 490 -20.18 20.71 -2.37
CA GLN A 490 -21.06 21.57 -3.17
C GLN A 490 -22.26 20.81 -3.74
N TYR A 491 -22.02 19.66 -4.36
CA TYR A 491 -23.07 18.84 -4.98
C TYR A 491 -24.11 18.39 -3.95
N ASN A 492 -23.67 17.79 -2.86
CA ASN A 492 -24.56 17.25 -1.83
C ASN A 492 -25.36 18.35 -1.09
N ALA A 493 -24.87 19.60 -1.11
CA ALA A 493 -25.54 20.72 -0.47
C ALA A 493 -26.60 21.41 -1.37
N GLN A 494 -26.71 21.08 -2.66
CA GLN A 494 -27.58 21.78 -3.60
C GLN A 494 -28.84 20.99 -3.99
N GLU A 495 -29.95 21.69 -4.21
CA GLU A 495 -31.21 21.09 -4.68
C GLU A 495 -31.19 20.84 -6.20
N GLY A 496 -32.03 19.92 -6.68
CA GLY A 496 -32.19 19.63 -8.11
C GLY A 496 -31.10 18.74 -8.71
N ARG A 497 -30.33 18.06 -7.86
CA ARG A 497 -29.34 17.03 -8.19
C ARG A 497 -29.99 15.71 -8.59
N GLU A 498 -29.32 14.96 -9.46
CA GLU A 498 -29.76 13.62 -9.91
C GLU A 498 -29.71 12.59 -8.77
N PHE A 499 -28.70 12.67 -7.90
CA PHE A 499 -28.47 11.72 -6.80
C PHE A 499 -28.57 12.38 -5.42
N GLU A 500 -29.18 11.72 -4.44
CA GLU A 500 -29.33 12.25 -3.09
C GLU A 500 -27.99 12.50 -2.40
N LYS A 501 -27.05 11.56 -2.50
CA LYS A 501 -25.72 11.64 -1.89
C LYS A 501 -24.65 10.96 -2.72
N VAL A 502 -23.57 11.69 -3.00
CA VAL A 502 -22.44 11.19 -3.79
C VAL A 502 -21.10 11.48 -3.14
N LYS A 503 -20.04 10.87 -3.67
CA LYS A 503 -18.64 11.18 -3.38
C LYS A 503 -17.84 11.28 -4.68
N PHE A 504 -17.32 12.47 -4.97
CA PHE A 504 -16.32 12.64 -6.02
C PHE A 504 -14.95 12.22 -5.49
N ARG A 505 -14.15 11.58 -6.34
CA ARG A 505 -12.81 11.08 -6.00
C ARG A 505 -11.99 10.80 -7.26
N LEU A 506 -10.70 10.55 -7.04
CA LEU A 506 -9.85 9.90 -8.04
C LEU A 506 -10.25 8.42 -8.17
N PRO A 507 -10.09 7.82 -9.37
CA PRO A 507 -10.36 6.41 -9.58
C PRO A 507 -9.24 5.54 -9.02
N SER A 508 -9.59 4.33 -8.59
CA SER A 508 -8.57 3.27 -8.50
C SER A 508 -8.04 2.94 -9.89
N LYS A 509 -6.81 2.41 -9.96
CA LYS A 509 -6.23 1.94 -11.22
C LYS A 509 -7.16 0.99 -11.99
N ASN A 510 -7.81 0.06 -11.28
CA ASN A 510 -8.71 -0.91 -11.89
C ASN A 510 -10.00 -0.25 -12.42
N GLU A 511 -10.59 0.67 -11.67
CA GLU A 511 -11.75 1.44 -12.15
C GLU A 511 -11.39 2.24 -13.40
N TRP A 512 -10.24 2.90 -13.39
CA TRP A 512 -9.74 3.66 -14.55
C TRP A 512 -9.54 2.76 -15.76
N THR A 513 -8.82 1.63 -15.61
CA THR A 513 -8.55 0.70 -16.72
C THR A 513 -9.83 0.12 -17.31
N MET A 514 -10.83 -0.22 -16.48
CA MET A 514 -12.09 -0.75 -16.97
C MET A 514 -12.98 0.33 -17.61
N ALA A 515 -12.95 1.55 -17.08
CA ALA A 515 -13.58 2.70 -17.72
C ALA A 515 -12.93 3.00 -19.08
N ALA A 516 -11.60 2.97 -19.17
CA ALA A 516 -10.83 3.17 -20.38
C ALA A 516 -11.13 2.08 -21.42
N LEU A 517 -11.23 0.80 -21.02
CA LEU A 517 -11.61 -0.33 -21.90
C LEU A 517 -12.92 -0.06 -22.68
N GLY A 518 -13.85 0.69 -22.08
CA GLY A 518 -15.10 1.12 -22.73
C GLY A 518 -16.09 -0.01 -23.03
N TYR A 519 -15.97 -1.15 -22.34
CA TYR A 519 -16.88 -2.30 -22.48
C TYR A 519 -17.85 -2.38 -21.31
N THR A 520 -19.13 -2.07 -21.50
CA THR A 520 -20.11 -1.91 -20.41
C THR A 520 -20.54 -3.20 -19.72
N GLU A 521 -20.37 -4.36 -20.36
CA GLU A 521 -20.82 -5.66 -19.85
C GLU A 521 -19.70 -6.46 -19.15
N PHE A 522 -18.63 -5.78 -18.73
CA PHE A 522 -17.49 -6.43 -18.06
C PHE A 522 -17.92 -7.09 -16.73
N GLN A 523 -17.29 -8.20 -16.38
CA GLN A 523 -17.65 -9.04 -15.24
C GLN A 523 -16.92 -8.63 -13.95
N SER A 524 -15.61 -8.35 -14.03
CA SER A 524 -14.72 -8.04 -12.90
C SER A 524 -14.01 -6.71 -13.07
N TRP A 525 -13.66 -6.04 -11.98
CA TRP A 525 -12.80 -4.85 -12.03
C TRP A 525 -11.35 -5.16 -12.41
N ASN A 526 -10.93 -6.44 -12.34
CA ASN A 526 -9.61 -6.86 -12.79
C ASN A 526 -9.63 -7.19 -14.29
N LEU A 527 -8.82 -6.50 -15.08
CA LEU A 527 -8.80 -6.62 -16.55
C LEU A 527 -8.69 -8.06 -17.04
N SER A 528 -7.77 -8.87 -16.51
CA SER A 528 -7.51 -10.24 -16.98
C SER A 528 -8.65 -11.21 -16.70
N GLU A 529 -9.55 -10.90 -15.78
CA GLU A 529 -10.69 -11.76 -15.41
C GLU A 529 -11.91 -11.57 -16.34
N ASN A 530 -11.81 -10.66 -17.32
CA ASN A 530 -12.93 -10.31 -18.18
C ASN A 530 -12.89 -11.02 -19.53
N THR A 531 -14.08 -11.18 -20.10
CA THR A 531 -14.28 -11.58 -21.50
C THR A 531 -15.03 -10.49 -22.24
N VAL A 532 -14.50 -10.06 -23.38
CA VAL A 532 -15.10 -9.04 -24.24
C VAL A 532 -15.70 -9.69 -25.47
N THR A 533 -16.96 -9.33 -25.77
CA THR A 533 -17.59 -9.70 -27.05
C THR A 533 -17.30 -8.62 -28.09
N ALA A 534 -16.59 -8.97 -29.17
CA ALA A 534 -16.21 -8.04 -30.23
C ALA A 534 -16.41 -8.65 -31.62
N TYR A 535 -16.47 -7.80 -32.64
CA TYR A 535 -16.51 -8.24 -34.05
C TYR A 535 -15.13 -8.72 -34.51
N TYR A 536 -15.07 -9.75 -35.35
CA TYR A 536 -13.80 -10.25 -35.88
C TYR A 536 -13.91 -10.76 -37.32
N GLY A 537 -12.95 -10.32 -38.15
CA GLY A 537 -12.74 -10.77 -39.53
C GLY A 537 -13.79 -10.26 -40.52
N GLU A 538 -13.58 -10.57 -41.81
CA GLU A 538 -14.34 -10.01 -42.95
C GLU A 538 -15.87 -10.21 -42.89
N LYS A 539 -16.36 -11.15 -42.08
CA LYS A 539 -17.80 -11.45 -41.94
C LYS A 539 -18.47 -10.74 -40.77
N ASN A 540 -17.76 -9.89 -40.01
CA ASN A 540 -18.26 -9.19 -38.83
C ASN A 540 -19.04 -10.12 -37.89
N LYS A 541 -18.47 -11.28 -37.57
CA LYS A 541 -19.06 -12.19 -36.57
C LYS A 541 -18.64 -11.75 -35.17
N LYS A 542 -19.59 -11.76 -34.23
CA LYS A 542 -19.28 -11.56 -32.82
C LYS A 542 -18.56 -12.79 -32.27
N GLN A 543 -17.46 -12.59 -31.55
CA GLN A 543 -16.68 -13.60 -30.85
C GLN A 543 -16.30 -13.09 -29.46
N ASN A 544 -16.03 -14.03 -28.56
CA ASN A 544 -15.62 -13.75 -27.19
C ASN A 544 -14.10 -13.83 -27.06
N PHE A 545 -13.50 -12.82 -26.47
CA PHE A 545 -12.06 -12.71 -26.25
C PHE A 545 -11.77 -12.62 -24.76
N SER A 546 -11.06 -13.62 -24.23
CA SER A 546 -10.55 -13.61 -22.85
C SER A 546 -9.39 -12.64 -22.75
N LEU A 547 -9.48 -11.65 -21.85
CA LEU A 547 -8.45 -10.64 -21.65
C LEU A 547 -7.21 -11.16 -20.91
N ASN A 548 -7.27 -12.36 -20.34
CA ASN A 548 -6.09 -13.07 -19.85
C ASN A 548 -5.18 -13.57 -20.98
N GLU A 549 -5.77 -13.87 -22.15
CA GLU A 549 -5.07 -14.49 -23.28
C GLU A 549 -4.87 -13.52 -24.46
N HIS A 550 -5.68 -12.46 -24.53
CA HIS A 550 -5.68 -11.53 -25.65
C HIS A 550 -5.41 -10.10 -25.19
N LYS A 551 -4.42 -9.46 -25.81
CA LYS A 551 -4.05 -8.07 -25.53
C LYS A 551 -5.01 -7.09 -26.19
N VAL A 552 -5.42 -6.08 -25.42
CA VAL A 552 -6.14 -4.89 -25.85
C VAL A 552 -5.37 -3.67 -25.35
N SER A 553 -5.05 -2.73 -26.24
CA SER A 553 -4.25 -1.54 -25.91
C SER A 553 -5.09 -0.25 -25.96
N TYR A 554 -6.11 -0.22 -26.84
CA TYR A 554 -6.90 0.98 -27.13
C TYR A 554 -8.41 0.71 -27.23
N PRO A 555 -9.28 1.70 -27.00
CA PRO A 555 -10.69 1.44 -26.67
C PRO A 555 -11.74 1.76 -27.74
N TRP A 556 -11.36 2.32 -28.90
CA TRP A 556 -12.32 2.91 -29.84
C TRP A 556 -13.06 1.91 -30.74
N TYR A 557 -12.46 0.74 -30.99
CA TYR A 557 -12.93 -0.16 -32.06
C TYR A 557 -13.94 -1.21 -31.59
N GLY A 558 -15.01 -1.39 -32.36
CA GLY A 558 -15.93 -2.52 -32.18
C GLY A 558 -15.32 -3.84 -32.66
N GLU A 559 -14.46 -3.77 -33.67
CA GLU A 559 -13.70 -4.89 -34.21
C GLU A 559 -12.42 -5.12 -33.40
N TRP A 560 -12.18 -6.38 -33.04
CA TRP A 560 -11.08 -6.78 -32.17
C TRP A 560 -9.69 -6.45 -32.77
N GLU A 561 -9.55 -6.64 -34.09
CA GLU A 561 -8.28 -6.50 -34.81
C GLU A 561 -7.70 -5.09 -34.80
N PHE A 562 -8.52 -4.06 -34.55
CA PHE A 562 -8.07 -2.67 -34.49
C PHE A 562 -7.81 -2.17 -33.07
N ARG A 563 -8.11 -2.94 -32.02
CA ARG A 563 -7.93 -2.53 -30.62
C ARG A 563 -6.47 -2.45 -30.14
N ASN A 564 -5.52 -2.63 -31.04
CA ASN A 564 -4.08 -2.53 -30.80
C ASN A 564 -3.39 -1.50 -31.71
N THR A 565 -4.15 -0.59 -32.34
CA THR A 565 -3.63 0.57 -33.07
C THR A 565 -4.20 1.89 -32.54
N VAL A 566 -3.33 2.90 -32.41
CA VAL A 566 -3.71 4.28 -32.05
C VAL A 566 -4.24 5.07 -33.25
N MET A 567 -4.07 4.53 -34.46
CA MET A 567 -4.54 5.12 -35.71
C MET A 567 -5.72 4.36 -36.28
N ASN A 568 -6.56 5.07 -37.03
CA ASN A 568 -7.58 4.45 -37.86
C ASN A 568 -7.06 3.89 -39.18
N ASN A 569 -7.96 3.21 -39.91
CA ASN A 569 -7.67 2.62 -41.22
C ASN A 569 -7.28 3.64 -42.31
N LYS A 570 -7.42 4.94 -42.02
CA LYS A 570 -6.94 6.03 -42.88
C LYS A 570 -5.59 6.59 -42.39
N GLY A 571 -4.98 6.06 -41.34
CA GLY A 571 -3.72 6.54 -40.79
C GLY A 571 -3.83 7.81 -39.93
N CYS A 572 -5.03 8.18 -39.47
CA CYS A 572 -5.22 9.32 -38.56
C CYS A 572 -5.18 8.85 -37.11
N TYR A 573 -4.41 9.53 -36.26
CA TYR A 573 -4.36 9.27 -34.82
C TYR A 573 -5.71 9.56 -34.13
N LEU A 574 -6.00 8.79 -33.09
CA LEU A 574 -7.26 8.81 -32.33
C LEU A 574 -7.07 9.30 -30.89
N ALA A 575 -5.87 9.74 -30.56
CA ALA A 575 -5.48 10.29 -29.28
C ALA A 575 -4.42 11.37 -29.51
N ASN A 576 -4.29 12.28 -28.56
CA ASN A 576 -3.20 13.25 -28.50
C ASN A 576 -2.00 12.61 -27.80
N VAL A 577 -0.97 12.24 -28.56
CA VAL A 577 0.18 11.43 -28.11
C VAL A 577 1.44 11.83 -28.88
N LYS A 578 2.61 11.54 -28.33
CA LYS A 578 3.88 11.93 -28.93
C LYS A 578 4.17 11.14 -30.20
N VAL A 579 4.05 11.79 -31.34
CA VAL A 579 4.25 11.20 -32.67
C VAL A 579 5.10 12.10 -33.55
N SER A 580 5.58 11.59 -34.69
CA SER A 580 6.26 12.43 -35.68
C SER A 580 5.28 13.37 -36.37
N ASP A 581 5.77 14.52 -36.83
CA ASP A 581 4.99 15.49 -37.62
C ASP A 581 4.65 14.99 -39.05
N GLU A 582 4.85 13.71 -39.34
CA GLU A 582 4.53 13.13 -40.63
C GLU A 582 3.02 13.17 -40.89
N LYS A 583 2.65 13.57 -42.11
CA LYS A 583 1.25 13.60 -42.54
C LYS A 583 0.80 12.22 -42.98
N THR A 584 0.39 11.38 -42.01
CA THR A 584 -0.13 10.03 -42.26
C THR A 584 -1.63 10.02 -42.58
N CYS A 585 -2.35 11.07 -42.20
CA CYS A 585 -3.79 11.21 -42.38
C CYS A 585 -4.16 11.93 -43.70
N PRO A 586 -5.18 11.46 -44.47
CA PRO A 586 -5.65 12.11 -45.70
C PRO A 586 -6.11 13.56 -45.55
N ALA A 587 -6.40 13.99 -44.32
CA ALA A 587 -6.75 15.38 -44.00
C ALA A 587 -5.52 16.32 -43.96
N GLU A 588 -4.32 15.81 -44.28
CA GLU A 588 -3.04 16.55 -44.28
C GLU A 588 -2.68 17.17 -42.92
N ILE A 589 -3.13 16.54 -41.83
CA ILE A 589 -2.82 16.88 -40.44
C ILE A 589 -1.40 16.38 -40.11
N ASN A 590 -0.58 17.23 -39.49
CA ASN A 590 0.73 16.83 -38.97
C ASN A 590 0.53 16.01 -37.69
N GLY A 591 1.13 14.82 -37.61
CA GLY A 591 1.04 13.98 -36.42
C GLY A 591 -0.41 13.75 -36.00
N ASP A 592 -0.69 13.97 -34.71
CA ASP A 592 -2.01 13.85 -34.10
C ASP A 592 -2.89 15.12 -34.19
N GLY A 593 -2.33 16.22 -34.69
CA GLY A 593 -2.98 17.51 -34.86
C GLY A 593 -2.67 18.57 -33.78
N PHE A 594 -1.91 18.26 -32.73
CA PHE A 594 -1.61 19.20 -31.65
C PHE A 594 -0.14 19.13 -31.22
N GLU A 595 0.49 20.28 -30.95
CA GLU A 595 1.88 20.33 -30.47
C GLU A 595 2.02 20.01 -28.97
N ILE A 596 0.92 20.16 -28.23
CA ILE A 596 0.78 19.94 -26.78
C ILE A 596 -0.61 19.33 -26.54
N THR A 597 -1.24 19.56 -25.39
CA THR A 597 -2.66 19.20 -25.15
C THR A 597 -3.62 19.78 -26.19
N SER A 598 -4.75 19.10 -26.39
CA SER A 598 -5.90 19.56 -27.17
C SER A 598 -7.04 20.00 -26.25
N PRO A 599 -8.05 20.75 -26.75
CA PRO A 599 -9.31 20.89 -26.04
C PRO A 599 -9.88 19.50 -25.71
N VAL A 600 -10.50 19.35 -24.55
CA VAL A 600 -11.13 18.08 -24.17
C VAL A 600 -12.28 17.75 -25.12
N GLY A 601 -12.52 16.46 -25.36
CA GLY A 601 -13.51 15.96 -26.30
C GLY A 601 -13.13 16.09 -27.77
N THR A 602 -11.86 16.35 -28.09
CA THR A 602 -11.41 16.51 -29.48
C THR A 602 -11.41 15.18 -30.25
N TYR A 603 -11.00 14.09 -29.59
CA TYR A 603 -10.93 12.77 -30.20
C TYR A 603 -12.21 11.96 -30.00
N PHE A 604 -12.28 10.75 -30.53
CA PHE A 604 -13.46 9.90 -30.37
C PHE A 604 -13.56 9.34 -28.95
N SER A 605 -14.78 9.29 -28.42
CA SER A 605 -15.04 8.60 -27.17
C SER A 605 -14.90 7.07 -27.32
N ASN A 606 -14.66 6.39 -26.20
CA ASN A 606 -14.79 4.94 -26.15
C ASN A 606 -16.27 4.48 -26.08
N GLY A 607 -16.50 3.18 -25.95
CA GLY A 607 -17.85 2.58 -25.90
C GLY A 607 -18.70 2.98 -24.69
N MET A 608 -18.13 3.64 -23.68
CA MET A 608 -18.85 4.22 -22.54
C MET A 608 -19.12 5.73 -22.69
N GLY A 609 -18.69 6.34 -23.80
CA GLY A 609 -18.81 7.78 -24.01
C GLY A 609 -17.71 8.60 -23.30
N LEU A 610 -16.60 7.98 -22.90
CA LEU A 610 -15.46 8.70 -22.31
C LEU A 610 -14.46 9.10 -23.40
N TYR A 611 -14.16 10.39 -23.48
CA TYR A 611 -13.21 11.03 -24.38
C TYR A 611 -11.83 11.11 -23.74
N ASP A 612 -10.78 11.15 -24.57
CA ASP A 612 -9.40 11.43 -24.15
C ASP A 612 -8.86 10.50 -23.05
N VAL A 613 -9.47 9.33 -22.86
CA VAL A 613 -8.97 8.28 -21.93
C VAL A 613 -7.58 7.76 -22.31
N ILE A 614 -7.13 8.02 -23.54
CA ILE A 614 -5.77 7.77 -24.00
C ILE A 614 -5.19 9.10 -24.50
N GLY A 615 -4.02 9.46 -24.00
CA GLY A 615 -3.31 10.67 -24.42
C GLY A 615 -3.83 11.94 -23.73
N ASN A 616 -3.58 13.09 -24.36
CA ASN A 616 -3.84 14.43 -23.86
C ASN A 616 -3.10 14.69 -22.53
N VAL A 617 -3.64 14.31 -21.38
CA VAL A 617 -2.91 14.27 -20.11
C VAL A 617 -3.08 12.92 -19.42
N ALA A 618 -2.02 12.43 -18.77
CA ALA A 618 -2.12 11.24 -17.95
C ALA A 618 -3.00 11.54 -16.73
N GLU A 619 -3.88 10.62 -16.37
CA GLU A 619 -4.91 10.87 -15.36
C GLU A 619 -4.53 10.26 -14.02
N MET A 620 -4.42 11.09 -12.97
CA MET A 620 -4.10 10.63 -11.61
C MET A 620 -5.10 9.58 -11.10
N THR A 621 -4.56 8.54 -10.44
CA THR A 621 -5.34 7.52 -9.71
C THR A 621 -5.46 7.86 -8.23
N ASP A 622 -6.14 7.03 -7.43
CA ASP A 622 -6.15 7.11 -5.96
C ASP A 622 -4.80 6.79 -5.30
N ILE A 623 -3.79 6.37 -6.07
CA ILE A 623 -2.41 6.16 -5.62
C ILE A 623 -1.56 7.39 -6.00
N ASN A 624 -1.06 8.11 -5.01
CA ASN A 624 -0.16 9.24 -5.24
C ASN A 624 1.08 8.81 -6.05
N GLY A 625 1.39 9.58 -7.08
CA GLY A 625 2.50 9.32 -7.99
C GLY A 625 2.21 8.33 -9.12
N ILE A 626 0.97 7.82 -9.23
CA ILE A 626 0.54 6.96 -10.33
C ILE A 626 -0.60 7.62 -11.11
N ALA A 627 -0.38 7.82 -12.41
CA ALA A 627 -1.36 8.28 -13.39
C ALA A 627 -1.49 7.23 -14.52
N MET A 628 -2.55 7.31 -15.32
CA MET A 628 -2.88 6.32 -16.35
C MET A 628 -3.10 6.97 -17.73
N GLY A 629 -2.94 6.19 -18.80
CA GLY A 629 -3.42 6.55 -20.15
C GLY A 629 -2.45 7.32 -21.05
N GLY A 630 -1.33 7.79 -20.51
CA GLY A 630 -0.33 8.55 -21.27
C GLY A 630 -0.76 10.01 -21.53
N SER A 631 0.02 10.75 -22.31
CA SER A 631 -0.19 12.19 -22.54
C SER A 631 0.29 12.61 -23.93
N TRP A 632 0.09 13.89 -24.26
CA TRP A 632 0.66 14.55 -25.44
C TRP A 632 2.18 14.36 -25.61
N ASN A 633 2.92 14.09 -24.52
CA ASN A 633 4.38 13.87 -24.54
C ASN A 633 4.81 12.43 -24.23
N HIS A 634 3.88 11.46 -24.26
CA HIS A 634 4.18 10.03 -24.15
C HIS A 634 3.97 9.34 -25.50
N LEU A 635 4.80 8.35 -25.82
CA LEU A 635 4.66 7.58 -27.05
C LEU A 635 3.34 6.76 -27.03
N PRO A 636 2.80 6.34 -28.18
CA PRO A 636 1.61 5.48 -28.22
C PRO A 636 1.74 4.20 -27.38
N GLU A 637 2.89 3.54 -27.41
CA GLU A 637 3.18 2.35 -26.60
C GLU A 637 3.24 2.61 -25.08
N GLU A 638 3.45 3.87 -24.69
CA GLU A 638 3.40 4.38 -23.31
C GLU A 638 2.02 4.97 -22.95
N SER A 639 1.07 4.95 -23.91
CA SER A 639 -0.25 5.55 -23.81
C SER A 639 -1.32 4.52 -24.15
N THR A 640 -1.53 3.56 -23.25
CA THR A 640 -2.51 2.48 -23.42
C THR A 640 -3.44 2.37 -22.22
N ILE A 641 -4.52 1.58 -22.32
CA ILE A 641 -5.47 1.37 -21.21
C ILE A 641 -4.83 0.73 -19.96
N THR A 642 -3.60 0.23 -20.08
CA THR A 642 -2.81 -0.37 -18.98
C THR A 642 -1.50 0.37 -18.69
N SER A 643 -1.21 1.47 -19.38
CA SER A 643 0.03 2.22 -19.16
C SER A 643 -0.04 3.04 -17.89
N GLU A 644 0.94 2.82 -17.02
CA GLU A 644 1.17 3.59 -15.81
C GLU A 644 2.22 4.66 -16.07
N VAL A 645 1.89 5.90 -15.71
CA VAL A 645 2.79 7.06 -15.75
C VAL A 645 3.12 7.41 -14.31
N SER A 646 4.40 7.30 -13.95
CA SER A 646 4.88 7.72 -12.62
C SER A 646 5.18 9.22 -12.60
N TYR A 647 4.76 9.91 -11.54
CA TYR A 647 5.08 11.32 -11.30
C TYR A 647 5.46 11.56 -9.83
N SER A 648 6.23 12.61 -9.56
CA SER A 648 6.71 12.94 -8.18
C SER A 648 6.16 14.27 -7.65
N GLY A 649 5.40 14.99 -8.46
CA GLY A 649 4.83 16.29 -8.15
C GLY A 649 4.05 16.85 -9.35
N PRO A 650 3.77 18.15 -9.37
CA PRO A 650 3.12 18.82 -10.50
C PRO A 650 3.90 18.62 -11.80
N ASP A 651 3.23 18.09 -12.82
CA ASP A 651 3.80 17.77 -14.12
C ASP A 651 2.86 18.23 -15.25
N THR A 652 3.44 18.80 -16.31
CA THR A 652 2.72 19.30 -17.50
C THR A 652 2.11 18.20 -18.38
N THR A 653 2.40 16.94 -18.06
CA THR A 653 1.83 15.77 -18.73
C THR A 653 0.76 15.08 -17.89
N VAL A 654 0.49 15.55 -16.67
CA VAL A 654 -0.40 14.90 -15.71
C VAL A 654 -1.53 15.83 -15.29
N GLY A 655 -2.76 15.34 -15.44
CA GLY A 655 -4.01 15.94 -14.98
C GLY A 655 -4.87 14.88 -14.28
N PHE A 656 -6.19 15.04 -14.29
CA PHE A 656 -7.07 13.99 -13.78
C PHE A 656 -8.50 14.09 -14.34
N ARG A 657 -9.24 12.99 -14.20
CA ARG A 657 -10.67 12.87 -14.48
C ARG A 657 -11.42 12.61 -13.17
N LEU A 658 -12.57 13.25 -13.04
CA LEU A 658 -13.46 13.03 -11.90
C LEU A 658 -14.16 11.68 -12.01
N PHE A 659 -14.06 10.87 -10.95
CA PHE A 659 -14.94 9.74 -10.72
C PHE A 659 -15.92 10.09 -9.59
N MET A 660 -17.11 9.52 -9.66
CA MET A 660 -18.16 9.71 -8.69
C MET A 660 -18.71 8.36 -8.25
N GLU A 661 -18.88 8.21 -6.96
CA GLU A 661 -19.55 7.09 -6.32
C GLU A 661 -20.89 7.57 -5.76
N VAL A 662 -21.98 6.95 -6.21
CA VAL A 662 -23.31 7.19 -5.65
C VAL A 662 -23.44 6.42 -4.33
N ILE A 663 -23.75 7.14 -3.26
CA ILE A 663 -23.96 6.60 -1.91
C ILE A 663 -25.45 6.39 -1.67
N GLU A 664 -26.29 7.31 -2.15
CA GLU A 664 -27.75 7.29 -2.05
C GLU A 664 -28.32 7.86 -3.35
N GLU A 665 -29.25 7.12 -3.96
CA GLU A 665 -29.91 7.47 -5.25
C GLU A 665 -31.00 8.51 -5.05
#